data_AF-A0A352L657-F1
#
_entry.id   AF-A0A352L657-F1
#
_cell.length_a   1.000
_cell.length_b   1.000
_cell.length_c   1.000
_cell.angle_alpha   90.00
_cell.angle_beta   90.00
_cell.angle_gamma   90.00
#
_symmetry.space_group_name_H-M   'P 1'
#
loop_
_entity.id
_entity.type
_entity.pdbx_description
1 polymer ?
#
loop_
_entity_poly.entity_id
_entity_poly.type
_entity_poly.pdbx_seq_one_letter_code
_entity_poly.pdbx_strand_id
1 'polypeptide(L)'
;QLDIRSGDAATGEGLRGLWERRPEGYFAACFQVRTASRPNGSAAGSAATQILADQLQQEISRLGAASRAGRIEEVRAELISRFCAAVPESSRRISDAEDRELTVELTPLPGSVLTEMKICGEDSWGFFYELASALSLSRFRVLRAEIRSDGQLVRDVLHVRERNGLPIASEERRQELRLAATLIKQFTHWLPTASDPHHALLRFRDLVSRLQPATAWESNQKSLRKPAVLHAVARVLGISQYLWDTFLRAGHEELFPLLANSDQLATSTNPAQLRSQLHEVLSTAVTGTTRWQLLNDFKDRHLFRIDMRHVLGHCRPFGEFSRELTELAELIVQTAADLAWQELTAAHGQPQGNAAAAAGDPGHCRWMIAGLGKFGGIEMGFASDLELMLVYDGAGRTTGSSPLTNAMFFERMVRMVEQGIRAPHDGIFHVDLRIRPYGQAGPAAVRLSELQSYYESAGPAWPYERQALVRLRCVAGDAAFGHQVTDIVRRLVYAQANFDFTAMNAMRERQVRQLVRGGTINAKLSDGGLVDCEYAIQALQLVFGSRHAGLQHPSTLAVLQAARDVGLVTPKQQSAVEKAYVFLRELIDCLRMARGNARDLTVPASGSHDWQQLSSRMASIHDSSIPLEALEEQMSVVREFARHVERLCREDFARRTGTETDHASIPDLPQKAGP
;
A
#
# COMPACT_ATOMS: atom_id res chain seq x y z
N GLN A 1 -42.87 -7.46 9.80
CA GLN A 1 -42.85 -7.09 8.36
C GLN A 1 -43.07 -5.59 8.27
N LEU A 2 -42.16 -4.89 7.60
CA LEU A 2 -42.22 -3.45 7.36
C LEU A 2 -42.60 -3.25 5.88
N ASP A 3 -43.73 -2.59 5.61
CA ASP A 3 -44.14 -2.15 4.25
C ASP A 3 -43.79 -0.66 4.14
N ILE A 4 -42.81 -0.33 3.31
CA ILE A 4 -42.43 1.05 3.00
C ILE A 4 -43.00 1.37 1.62
N ARG A 5 -44.08 2.15 1.60
CA ARG A 5 -44.67 2.66 0.37
C ARG A 5 -44.08 4.03 0.07
N SER A 6 -43.58 4.23 -1.15
CA SER A 6 -43.29 5.59 -1.62
C SER A 6 -44.52 6.16 -2.32
N GLY A 7 -44.70 7.47 -2.18
CA GLY A 7 -45.76 8.24 -2.79
C GLY A 7 -45.57 8.32 -4.30
N ASP A 8 -46.70 8.43 -4.99
CA ASP A 8 -46.71 8.72 -6.41
C ASP A 8 -45.86 9.95 -6.70
N ALA A 9 -44.91 9.80 -7.62
CA ALA A 9 -44.37 10.96 -8.29
C ALA A 9 -45.54 11.56 -9.09
N ALA A 10 -46.15 12.62 -8.57
CA ALA A 10 -46.89 13.55 -9.40
C ALA A 10 -45.90 14.33 -10.28
N THR A 11 -45.11 13.63 -11.10
CA THR A 11 -44.85 14.16 -12.44
C THR A 11 -46.23 14.17 -13.07
N GLY A 12 -46.72 15.31 -13.55
CA GLY A 12 -48.07 15.46 -14.12
C GLY A 12 -48.33 14.65 -15.39
N GLU A 13 -48.04 13.35 -15.38
CA GLU A 13 -48.29 12.36 -16.42
C GLU A 13 -49.21 11.29 -15.84
N GLY A 14 -50.45 11.70 -15.60
CA GLY A 14 -51.58 10.80 -15.43
C GLY A 14 -52.51 10.98 -16.62
N LEU A 15 -52.51 10.01 -17.53
CA LEU A 15 -53.64 9.66 -18.40
C LEU A 15 -54.17 10.76 -19.36
N ARG A 16 -53.40 11.13 -20.39
CA ARG A 16 -53.86 11.41 -21.79
C ARG A 16 -52.67 11.91 -22.62
N GLY A 17 -52.60 11.45 -23.87
CA GLY A 17 -51.43 11.60 -24.73
C GLY A 17 -51.21 12.97 -25.38
N LEU A 18 -50.19 12.96 -26.25
CA LEU A 18 -49.80 13.95 -27.26
C LEU A 18 -49.22 15.28 -26.73
N TRP A 19 -47.93 15.44 -27.02
CA TRP A 19 -47.12 16.65 -27.26
C TRP A 19 -47.45 17.94 -26.49
N GLU A 20 -46.39 18.57 -25.97
CA GLU A 20 -46.32 19.89 -25.30
C GLU A 20 -46.61 19.91 -23.80
N ARG A 21 -45.52 19.91 -23.00
CA ARG A 21 -45.22 20.88 -21.93
C ARG A 21 -43.97 20.45 -21.17
N ARG A 22 -43.00 21.37 -21.02
CA ARG A 22 -41.89 21.20 -20.08
C ARG A 22 -42.48 21.10 -18.66
N PRO A 23 -42.24 20.04 -17.88
CA PRO A 23 -42.70 20.01 -16.50
C PRO A 23 -41.61 20.62 -15.61
N GLU A 24 -41.81 21.86 -15.15
CA GLU A 24 -41.32 22.28 -13.83
C GLU A 24 -42.15 21.55 -12.78
N GLY A 25 -41.84 20.27 -12.54
CA GLY A 25 -42.48 19.45 -11.52
C GLY A 25 -41.69 19.48 -10.22
N TYR A 26 -42.31 19.89 -9.12
CA TYR A 26 -41.76 19.70 -7.78
C TYR A 26 -41.83 18.21 -7.39
N PHE A 27 -40.71 17.64 -6.97
CA PHE A 27 -40.65 16.26 -6.47
C PHE A 27 -41.22 16.19 -5.04
N ALA A 28 -42.41 15.61 -4.87
CA ALA A 28 -42.98 15.30 -3.56
C ALA A 28 -43.00 13.78 -3.36
N ALA A 29 -42.01 13.24 -2.63
CA ALA A 29 -42.02 11.85 -2.17
C ALA A 29 -42.66 11.76 -0.78
N CYS A 30 -43.82 11.13 -0.67
CA CYS A 30 -44.49 10.84 0.61
C CYS A 30 -44.24 9.38 0.98
N PHE A 31 -43.46 9.11 2.03
CA PHE A 31 -43.22 7.73 2.48
C PHE A 31 -44.20 7.38 3.59
N GLN A 32 -44.77 6.18 3.54
CA GLN A 32 -45.56 5.64 4.65
C GLN A 32 -44.98 4.31 5.11
N VAL A 33 -44.61 4.23 6.38
CA VAL A 33 -44.18 3.00 7.07
C VAL A 33 -45.40 2.35 7.69
N ARG A 34 -45.66 1.08 7.36
CA ARG A 34 -46.72 0.28 7.98
C ARG A 34 -46.16 -1.01 8.57
N THR A 35 -46.68 -1.40 9.73
CA THR A 35 -46.39 -2.68 10.36
C THR A 35 -47.47 -3.70 9.96
N ALA A 36 -47.07 -4.91 9.57
CA ALA A 36 -47.99 -6.03 9.40
C ALA A 36 -47.70 -7.06 10.50
N SER A 37 -48.68 -7.31 11.38
CA SER A 37 -48.60 -8.29 12.45
C SER A 37 -48.87 -9.70 11.92
N ARG A 38 -48.08 -10.69 12.36
CA ARG A 38 -48.46 -12.11 12.20
C ARG A 38 -49.68 -12.37 13.11
N PRO A 39 -50.67 -13.18 12.68
CA PRO A 39 -51.89 -13.42 13.45
C PRO A 39 -51.68 -14.07 14.84
N ASN A 40 -50.46 -14.51 15.18
CA ASN A 40 -50.13 -15.17 16.46
C ASN A 40 -48.98 -14.48 17.27
N GLY A 41 -48.69 -13.20 17.07
CA GLY A 41 -47.64 -12.49 17.82
C GLY A 41 -48.12 -11.97 19.20
N SER A 42 -47.24 -11.98 20.21
CA SER A 42 -47.55 -11.42 21.54
C SER A 42 -47.77 -9.90 21.49
N ALA A 43 -48.68 -9.38 22.32
CA ALA A 43 -49.01 -7.94 22.36
C ALA A 43 -47.80 -7.03 22.63
N ALA A 44 -46.82 -7.50 23.41
CA ALA A 44 -45.57 -6.78 23.69
C ALA A 44 -44.67 -6.62 22.45
N GLY A 45 -44.59 -7.64 21.58
CA GLY A 45 -43.84 -7.56 20.32
C GLY A 45 -44.49 -6.61 19.31
N SER A 46 -45.82 -6.48 19.35
CA SER A 46 -46.57 -5.55 18.49
C SER A 46 -46.31 -4.08 18.86
N ALA A 47 -46.22 -3.76 20.16
CA ALA A 47 -45.96 -2.40 20.63
C ALA A 47 -44.54 -1.91 20.29
N ALA A 48 -43.52 -2.75 20.52
CA ALA A 48 -42.13 -2.42 20.17
C ALA A 48 -41.95 -2.21 18.66
N THR A 49 -42.62 -3.03 17.84
CA THR A 49 -42.59 -2.89 16.37
C THR A 49 -43.23 -1.59 15.91
N GLN A 50 -44.31 -1.15 16.56
CA GLN A 50 -44.98 0.10 16.23
C GLN A 50 -44.13 1.33 16.60
N ILE A 51 -43.48 1.31 17.77
CA ILE A 51 -42.55 2.38 18.18
C ILE A 51 -41.43 2.55 17.15
N LEU A 52 -40.83 1.44 16.69
CA LEU A 52 -39.79 1.47 15.68
C LEU A 52 -40.29 2.05 14.34
N ALA A 53 -41.51 1.69 13.93
CA ALA A 53 -42.13 2.21 12.71
C ALA A 53 -42.39 3.72 12.79
N ASP A 54 -42.88 4.21 13.93
CA ASP A 54 -43.14 5.64 14.14
C ASP A 54 -41.84 6.45 14.17
N GLN A 55 -40.79 5.95 14.82
CA GLN A 55 -39.46 6.55 14.81
C GLN A 55 -38.90 6.63 13.38
N LEU A 56 -38.98 5.54 12.61
CA LEU A 56 -38.53 5.50 11.23
C LEU A 56 -39.33 6.47 10.34
N GLN A 57 -40.65 6.58 10.55
CA GLN A 57 -41.51 7.52 9.83
C GLN A 57 -41.10 8.98 10.10
N GLN A 58 -40.82 9.33 11.36
CA GLN A 58 -40.34 10.67 11.72
C GLN A 58 -39.00 10.99 11.09
N GLU A 59 -38.07 10.03 11.14
CA GLU A 59 -36.73 10.14 10.56
C GLU A 59 -36.79 10.38 9.04
N ILE A 60 -37.53 9.55 8.29
CA ILE A 60 -37.69 9.69 6.84
C ILE A 60 -38.33 11.04 6.50
N SER A 61 -39.30 11.48 7.31
CA SER A 61 -39.96 12.77 7.11
C SER A 61 -39.00 13.95 7.31
N ARG A 62 -38.14 13.89 8.34
CA ARG A 62 -37.10 14.89 8.62
C ARG A 62 -36.07 14.96 7.49
N LEU A 63 -35.49 13.82 7.10
CA LEU A 63 -34.50 13.73 6.02
C LEU A 63 -35.10 14.19 4.68
N GLY A 64 -36.34 13.80 4.40
CA GLY A 64 -37.09 14.26 3.22
C GLY A 64 -37.32 15.77 3.21
N ALA A 65 -37.63 16.38 4.36
CA ALA A 65 -37.78 17.83 4.47
C ALA A 65 -36.47 18.58 4.25
N ALA A 66 -35.35 18.10 4.81
CA ALA A 66 -34.02 18.68 4.58
C ALA A 66 -33.60 18.57 3.10
N SER A 67 -33.84 17.43 2.46
CA SER A 67 -33.62 17.25 1.02
C SER A 67 -34.44 18.22 0.17
N ARG A 68 -35.73 18.42 0.49
CA ARG A 68 -36.60 19.40 -0.21
C ARG A 68 -36.15 20.85 -0.02
N ALA A 69 -35.47 21.15 1.08
CA ALA A 69 -34.88 22.46 1.36
C ALA A 69 -33.52 22.69 0.65
N GLY A 70 -33.13 21.82 -0.30
CA GLY A 70 -31.86 21.92 -1.02
C GLY A 70 -30.65 21.38 -0.26
N ARG A 71 -30.82 20.85 0.96
CA ARG A 71 -29.74 20.34 1.82
C ARG A 71 -29.49 18.84 1.61
N ILE A 72 -29.49 18.40 0.35
CA ILE A 72 -29.31 16.98 0.01
C ILE A 72 -27.92 16.46 0.39
N GLU A 73 -26.88 17.28 0.29
CA GLU A 73 -25.51 16.89 0.63
C GLU A 73 -25.32 16.71 2.14
N GLU A 74 -25.98 17.54 2.96
CA GLU A 74 -26.00 17.36 4.42
C GLU A 74 -26.69 16.05 4.82
N VAL A 75 -27.84 15.74 4.19
CA VAL A 75 -28.56 14.48 4.40
C VAL A 75 -27.69 13.28 4.01
N ARG A 76 -26.96 13.35 2.90
CA ARG A 76 -26.02 12.31 2.48
C ARG A 76 -24.90 12.12 3.49
N ALA A 77 -24.26 13.21 3.93
CA ALA A 77 -23.19 13.17 4.93
C ALA A 77 -23.67 12.58 6.27
N GLU A 78 -24.87 12.95 6.72
CA GLU A 78 -25.48 12.40 7.92
C GLU A 78 -25.72 10.89 7.80
N LEU A 79 -26.31 10.44 6.68
CA LEU A 79 -26.55 9.01 6.43
C LEU A 79 -25.26 8.20 6.35
N ILE A 80 -24.21 8.75 5.71
CA ILE A 80 -22.88 8.14 5.66
C ILE A 80 -22.29 8.02 7.07
N SER A 81 -22.35 9.08 7.87
CA SER A 81 -21.82 9.06 9.24
C SER A 81 -22.52 8.01 10.12
N ARG A 82 -23.86 7.95 10.06
CA ARG A 82 -24.66 6.94 10.77
C ARG A 82 -24.35 5.53 10.30
N PHE A 83 -24.17 5.35 8.99
CA PHE A 83 -23.72 4.09 8.42
C PHE A 83 -22.38 3.70 9.03
N CYS A 84 -21.35 4.54 9.00
CA CYS A 84 -20.05 4.25 9.59
C CYS A 84 -20.12 3.91 11.09
N ALA A 85 -20.95 4.61 11.86
CA ALA A 85 -21.10 4.38 13.30
C ALA A 85 -21.84 3.06 13.65
N ALA A 86 -22.58 2.49 12.70
CA ALA A 86 -23.43 1.32 12.91
C ALA A 86 -22.79 -0.01 12.46
N VAL A 87 -21.50 -0.03 12.10
CA VAL A 87 -20.77 -1.28 11.78
C VAL A 87 -20.74 -2.16 13.04
N PRO A 88 -21.36 -3.35 13.08
CA PRO A 88 -21.44 -4.12 14.31
C PRO A 88 -20.09 -4.79 14.60
N GLU A 89 -19.55 -4.61 15.82
CA GLU A 89 -18.30 -5.26 16.27
C GLU A 89 -18.35 -6.79 16.17
N SER A 90 -19.54 -7.38 16.36
CA SER A 90 -19.83 -8.81 16.24
C SER A 90 -19.75 -9.37 14.82
N SER A 91 -19.72 -8.50 13.81
CA SER A 91 -19.69 -8.89 12.38
C SER A 91 -18.28 -9.23 11.87
N ARG A 92 -17.24 -9.07 12.70
CA ARG A 92 -15.85 -9.43 12.34
C ARG A 92 -15.59 -10.94 12.30
N ARG A 93 -16.53 -11.77 12.76
CA ARG A 93 -16.50 -13.23 12.67
C ARG A 93 -17.50 -13.71 11.62
N ILE A 94 -17.25 -13.41 10.36
CA ILE A 94 -18.00 -14.03 9.27
C ILE A 94 -17.47 -15.45 9.13
N SER A 95 -18.34 -16.46 9.21
CA SER A 95 -17.94 -17.84 8.95
C SER A 95 -17.64 -18.01 7.47
N ASP A 96 -16.54 -18.68 7.12
CA ASP A 96 -16.13 -19.06 5.75
C ASP A 96 -17.10 -20.05 5.05
N ALA A 97 -18.40 -20.05 5.38
CA ALA A 97 -19.37 -20.96 4.78
C ALA A 97 -19.54 -20.62 3.29
N GLU A 98 -18.87 -21.40 2.45
CA GLU A 98 -18.66 -21.17 1.01
C GLU A 98 -19.91 -21.26 0.13
N ASP A 99 -21.07 -21.64 0.66
CA ASP A 99 -22.33 -21.67 -0.10
C ASP A 99 -23.49 -21.18 0.77
N ARG A 100 -23.88 -19.92 0.55
CA ARG A 100 -25.12 -19.36 1.08
C ARG A 100 -26.02 -19.02 -0.10
N GLU A 101 -27.19 -19.64 -0.15
CA GLU A 101 -28.17 -19.44 -1.23
C GLU A 101 -28.61 -17.97 -1.29
N LEU A 102 -28.08 -17.23 -2.27
CA LEU A 102 -28.58 -15.92 -2.66
C LEU A 102 -29.35 -16.07 -3.97
N THR A 103 -30.63 -15.72 -3.96
CA THR A 103 -31.45 -15.64 -5.16
C THR A 103 -31.94 -14.21 -5.39
N VAL A 104 -31.74 -13.73 -6.62
CA VAL A 104 -32.27 -12.44 -7.10
C VAL A 104 -33.12 -12.70 -8.34
N GLU A 105 -34.43 -12.70 -8.17
CA GLU A 105 -35.40 -12.92 -9.25
C GLU A 105 -36.02 -11.60 -9.69
N LEU A 106 -36.16 -11.40 -11.00
CA LEU A 106 -36.81 -10.22 -11.58
C LEU A 106 -37.99 -10.70 -12.42
N THR A 107 -39.20 -10.34 -12.00
CA THR A 107 -40.45 -10.74 -12.65
C THR A 107 -41.23 -9.48 -13.07
N PRO A 108 -41.36 -9.18 -14.38
CA PRO A 108 -42.23 -8.12 -14.84
C PRO A 108 -43.68 -8.37 -14.40
N LEU A 109 -44.35 -7.37 -13.83
CA LEU A 109 -45.75 -7.53 -13.43
C LEU A 109 -46.67 -7.32 -14.63
N PRO A 110 -47.55 -8.28 -14.98
CA PRO A 110 -48.45 -8.14 -16.12
C PRO A 110 -49.31 -6.87 -16.03
N GLY A 111 -49.36 -6.09 -17.12
CA GLY A 111 -50.15 -4.86 -17.18
C GLY A 111 -49.64 -3.70 -16.31
N SER A 112 -48.41 -3.80 -15.78
CA SER A 112 -47.81 -2.80 -14.90
C SER A 112 -46.50 -2.27 -15.47
N VAL A 113 -46.15 -1.03 -15.10
CA VAL A 113 -44.81 -0.45 -15.35
C VAL A 113 -43.74 -0.97 -14.39
N LEU A 114 -44.13 -1.82 -13.44
CA LEU A 114 -43.28 -2.33 -12.36
C LEU A 114 -42.72 -3.71 -12.69
N THR A 115 -41.47 -3.92 -12.30
CA THR A 115 -40.83 -5.23 -12.20
C THR A 115 -40.65 -5.56 -10.73
N GLU A 116 -41.03 -6.77 -10.33
CA GLU A 116 -40.81 -7.29 -8.99
C GLU A 116 -39.40 -7.88 -8.88
N MET A 117 -38.59 -7.36 -7.98
CA MET A 117 -37.26 -7.86 -7.65
C MET A 117 -37.32 -8.57 -6.30
N LYS A 118 -37.30 -9.90 -6.31
CA LYS A 118 -37.26 -10.72 -5.09
C LYS A 118 -35.81 -11.03 -4.74
N ILE A 119 -35.43 -10.72 -3.51
CA ILE A 119 -34.10 -10.97 -2.97
C ILE A 119 -34.26 -11.89 -1.76
N CYS A 120 -33.72 -13.11 -1.85
CA CYS A 120 -33.69 -14.05 -0.75
C CYS A 120 -32.24 -14.42 -0.44
N GLY A 121 -31.87 -14.43 0.83
CA GLY A 121 -30.54 -14.81 1.29
C GLY A 121 -30.30 -14.37 2.71
N GLU A 122 -29.07 -14.50 3.22
CA GLU A 122 -28.76 -14.00 4.55
C GLU A 122 -28.70 -12.46 4.59
N ASP A 123 -29.04 -11.88 5.74
CA ASP A 123 -28.94 -10.46 5.98
C ASP A 123 -27.47 -10.03 5.92
N SER A 124 -27.22 -8.88 5.32
CA SER A 124 -25.88 -8.35 5.20
C SER A 124 -25.89 -6.86 5.50
N TRP A 125 -24.94 -6.46 6.33
CA TRP A 125 -24.83 -5.10 6.79
C TRP A 125 -24.58 -4.15 5.62
N GLY A 126 -25.41 -3.11 5.49
CA GLY A 126 -25.28 -2.10 4.43
C GLY A 126 -25.83 -2.47 3.07
N PHE A 127 -26.41 -3.67 2.90
CA PHE A 127 -26.99 -4.09 1.62
C PHE A 127 -28.01 -3.09 1.07
N PHE A 128 -29.04 -2.74 1.86
CA PHE A 128 -30.08 -1.84 1.39
C PHE A 128 -29.57 -0.42 1.13
N TYR A 129 -28.61 0.04 1.93
CA TYR A 129 -27.99 1.34 1.74
C TYR A 129 -27.28 1.42 0.38
N GLU A 130 -26.48 0.40 0.06
CA GLU A 130 -25.74 0.36 -1.20
C GLU A 130 -26.64 0.06 -2.39
N LEU A 131 -27.58 -0.87 -2.25
CA LEU A 131 -28.54 -1.17 -3.31
C LEU A 131 -29.37 0.06 -3.66
N ALA A 132 -29.86 0.82 -2.68
CA ALA A 132 -30.58 2.06 -2.93
C ALA A 132 -29.70 3.10 -3.64
N SER A 133 -28.44 3.21 -3.24
CA SER A 133 -27.45 4.09 -3.88
C SER A 133 -27.19 3.70 -5.34
N ALA A 134 -26.94 2.42 -5.60
CA ALA A 134 -26.71 1.86 -6.93
C ALA A 134 -27.93 2.03 -7.84
N LEU A 135 -29.15 1.77 -7.35
CA LEU A 135 -30.38 1.95 -8.10
C LEU A 135 -30.61 3.42 -8.50
N SER A 136 -30.34 4.34 -7.57
CA SER A 136 -30.43 5.79 -7.79
C SER A 136 -29.48 6.27 -8.89
N LEU A 137 -28.26 5.73 -8.92
CA LEU A 137 -27.26 6.01 -9.96
C LEU A 137 -27.61 5.34 -11.31
N SER A 138 -28.15 4.11 -11.29
CA SER A 138 -28.36 3.25 -12.46
C SER A 138 -29.65 3.52 -13.24
N ARG A 139 -30.23 4.73 -13.11
CA ARG A 139 -31.51 5.13 -13.74
C ARG A 139 -32.72 4.24 -13.34
N PHE A 140 -32.70 3.57 -12.20
CA PHE A 140 -33.84 2.82 -11.69
C PHE A 140 -34.51 3.55 -10.52
N ARG A 141 -35.78 3.23 -10.26
CA ARG A 141 -36.54 3.75 -9.11
C ARG A 141 -37.28 2.62 -8.40
N VAL A 142 -37.14 2.56 -7.09
CA VAL A 142 -37.95 1.72 -6.21
C VAL A 142 -39.23 2.48 -5.86
N LEU A 143 -40.40 1.89 -6.11
CA LEU A 143 -41.70 2.48 -5.75
C LEU A 143 -42.32 1.85 -4.51
N ARG A 144 -42.00 0.58 -4.24
CA ARG A 144 -42.49 -0.16 -3.08
C ARG A 144 -41.44 -1.16 -2.63
N ALA A 145 -41.29 -1.30 -1.31
CA ALA A 145 -40.40 -2.29 -0.71
C ALA A 145 -41.16 -3.06 0.39
N GLU A 146 -41.18 -4.38 0.29
CA GLU A 146 -41.59 -5.28 1.37
C GLU A 146 -40.35 -5.92 1.97
N ILE A 147 -40.05 -5.61 3.24
CA ILE A 147 -38.87 -6.14 3.93
C ILE A 147 -39.29 -7.21 4.93
N ARG A 148 -38.72 -8.41 4.82
CA ARG A 148 -39.03 -9.55 5.69
C ARG A 148 -37.75 -10.24 6.14
N SER A 149 -37.55 -10.28 7.45
CA SER A 149 -36.42 -10.99 8.07
C SER A 149 -36.93 -12.07 9.03
N ASP A 150 -36.29 -13.24 9.01
CA ASP A 150 -36.52 -14.39 9.89
C ASP A 150 -35.16 -14.87 10.41
N GLY A 151 -34.80 -14.45 11.64
CA GLY A 151 -33.42 -14.59 12.12
C GLY A 151 -32.45 -13.81 11.23
N GLN A 152 -31.47 -14.51 10.66
CA GLN A 152 -30.52 -13.94 9.68
C GLN A 152 -30.99 -14.09 8.23
N LEU A 153 -32.14 -14.72 7.93
CA LEU A 153 -32.61 -14.87 6.55
C LEU A 153 -33.53 -13.71 6.16
N VAL A 154 -33.26 -13.07 5.02
CA VAL A 154 -34.10 -12.03 4.43
C VAL A 154 -34.86 -12.54 3.20
N ARG A 155 -36.08 -12.04 3.01
CA ARG A 155 -36.97 -12.31 1.87
C ARG A 155 -37.64 -11.02 1.44
N ASP A 156 -36.89 -10.20 0.72
CA ASP A 156 -37.26 -8.85 0.40
C ASP A 156 -37.82 -8.74 -1.01
N VAL A 157 -38.81 -7.87 -1.19
CA VAL A 157 -39.46 -7.65 -2.49
C VAL A 157 -39.44 -6.16 -2.80
N LEU A 158 -38.70 -5.78 -3.84
CA LEU A 158 -38.64 -4.40 -4.33
C LEU A 158 -39.38 -4.29 -5.66
N HIS A 159 -40.33 -3.36 -5.75
CA HIS A 159 -40.99 -3.03 -7.02
C HIS A 159 -40.25 -1.87 -7.68
N VAL A 160 -39.60 -2.17 -8.81
CA VAL A 160 -38.69 -1.27 -9.51
C VAL A 160 -39.18 -0.93 -10.92
N ARG A 161 -38.82 0.26 -11.40
CA ARG A 161 -39.02 0.69 -12.80
C ARG A 161 -37.86 1.57 -13.27
N GLU A 162 -37.84 1.90 -14.56
CA GLU A 162 -36.89 2.90 -15.07
C GLU A 162 -37.25 4.32 -14.59
N ARG A 163 -36.24 5.18 -14.48
CA ARG A 163 -36.37 6.56 -14.01
C ARG A 163 -37.20 7.45 -14.95
N ASN A 164 -37.25 7.10 -16.23
CA ASN A 164 -38.13 7.70 -17.25
C ASN A 164 -39.62 7.31 -17.09
N GLY A 165 -39.95 6.45 -16.11
CA GLY A 165 -41.32 6.02 -15.84
C GLY A 165 -41.74 4.74 -16.57
N LEU A 166 -40.91 4.23 -17.49
CA LEU A 166 -41.18 3.05 -18.31
C LEU A 166 -40.88 1.72 -17.58
N PRO A 167 -41.49 0.60 -18.01
CA PRO A 167 -41.11 -0.73 -17.54
C PRO A 167 -39.68 -1.08 -17.98
N ILE A 168 -39.03 -1.98 -17.22
CA ILE A 168 -37.72 -2.54 -17.58
C ILE A 168 -37.94 -3.59 -18.69
N ALA A 169 -38.03 -3.10 -19.92
CA ALA A 169 -38.48 -3.90 -21.06
C ALA A 169 -37.44 -4.89 -21.57
N SER A 170 -36.17 -4.49 -21.65
CA SER A 170 -35.11 -5.33 -22.22
C SER A 170 -34.57 -6.36 -21.22
N GLU A 171 -34.25 -7.55 -21.73
CA GLU A 171 -33.65 -8.61 -20.92
C GLU A 171 -32.25 -8.24 -20.42
N GLU A 172 -31.47 -7.57 -21.25
CA GLU A 172 -30.14 -7.04 -20.90
C GLU A 172 -30.20 -6.15 -19.65
N ARG A 173 -31.16 -5.22 -19.59
CA ARG A 173 -31.31 -4.32 -18.43
C ARG A 173 -31.76 -5.05 -17.17
N ARG A 174 -32.59 -6.09 -17.32
CA ARG A 174 -32.96 -6.97 -16.20
C ARG A 174 -31.74 -7.77 -15.72
N GLN A 175 -30.89 -8.25 -16.63
CA GLN A 175 -29.66 -8.96 -16.27
C GLN A 175 -28.65 -8.04 -15.57
N GLU A 176 -28.45 -6.80 -16.06
CA GLU A 176 -27.63 -5.78 -15.40
C GLU A 176 -28.09 -5.54 -13.96
N LEU A 177 -29.40 -5.34 -13.77
CA LEU A 177 -29.98 -5.09 -12.46
C LEU A 177 -29.83 -6.30 -11.52
N ARG A 178 -30.11 -7.51 -12.02
CA ARG A 178 -29.94 -8.76 -11.26
C ARG A 178 -28.51 -8.91 -10.78
N LEU A 179 -27.57 -8.72 -11.68
CA LEU A 179 -26.14 -8.81 -11.42
C LEU A 179 -25.70 -7.76 -10.39
N ALA A 180 -26.09 -6.49 -10.56
CA ALA A 180 -25.73 -5.42 -9.63
C ALA A 180 -26.23 -5.75 -8.21
N ALA A 181 -27.49 -6.15 -8.07
CA ALA A 181 -28.05 -6.56 -6.78
C ALA A 181 -27.32 -7.77 -6.19
N THR A 182 -26.96 -8.75 -7.01
CA THR A 182 -26.20 -9.95 -6.58
C THR A 182 -24.82 -9.56 -6.04
N LEU A 183 -24.06 -8.79 -6.80
CA LEU A 183 -22.71 -8.36 -6.41
C LEU A 183 -22.73 -7.47 -5.17
N ILE A 184 -23.67 -6.53 -5.08
CA ILE A 184 -23.83 -5.66 -3.90
C ILE A 184 -24.13 -6.51 -2.68
N LYS A 185 -25.02 -7.50 -2.79
CA LYS A 185 -25.35 -8.40 -1.67
C LYS A 185 -24.14 -9.21 -1.21
N GLN A 186 -23.43 -9.82 -2.16
CA GLN A 186 -22.24 -10.61 -1.85
C GLN A 186 -21.08 -9.75 -1.34
N PHE A 187 -20.88 -8.54 -1.85
CA PHE A 187 -19.86 -7.61 -1.37
C PHE A 187 -20.16 -7.10 0.04
N THR A 188 -21.40 -6.63 0.27
CA THR A 188 -21.84 -6.13 1.59
C THR A 188 -21.83 -7.20 2.67
N HIS A 189 -21.91 -8.47 2.28
CA HIS A 189 -21.66 -9.58 3.19
C HIS A 189 -20.24 -9.51 3.79
N TRP A 190 -19.22 -9.32 2.96
CA TRP A 190 -17.81 -9.24 3.39
C TRP A 190 -17.38 -7.87 3.91
N LEU A 191 -18.21 -6.85 3.74
CA LEU A 191 -17.89 -5.48 4.13
C LEU A 191 -17.44 -5.31 5.60
N PRO A 192 -17.99 -6.07 6.58
CA PRO A 192 -17.52 -6.01 7.96
C PRO A 192 -16.12 -6.59 8.21
N THR A 193 -15.55 -7.37 7.28
CA THR A 193 -14.17 -7.86 7.38
C THR A 193 -13.16 -6.87 6.81
N ALA A 194 -13.62 -5.82 6.11
CA ALA A 194 -12.77 -4.74 5.65
C ALA A 194 -12.23 -3.92 6.83
N SER A 195 -10.96 -3.53 6.79
CA SER A 195 -10.36 -2.62 7.78
C SER A 195 -11.03 -1.24 7.79
N ASP A 196 -11.63 -0.87 6.65
CA ASP A 196 -12.39 0.35 6.46
C ASP A 196 -13.63 0.07 5.59
N PRO A 197 -14.76 -0.31 6.21
CA PRO A 197 -16.01 -0.59 5.51
C PRO A 197 -16.49 0.60 4.66
N HIS A 198 -16.22 1.83 5.10
CA HIS A 198 -16.67 3.02 4.39
C HIS A 198 -15.93 3.19 3.06
N HIS A 199 -14.59 3.17 3.09
CA HIS A 199 -13.80 3.27 1.88
C HIS A 199 -14.00 2.07 0.96
N ALA A 200 -14.15 0.86 1.52
CA ALA A 200 -14.46 -0.32 0.75
C ALA A 200 -15.75 -0.13 -0.06
N LEU A 201 -16.81 0.38 0.57
CA LEU A 201 -18.09 0.61 -0.07
C LEU A 201 -18.02 1.68 -1.16
N LEU A 202 -17.42 2.84 -0.87
CA LEU A 202 -17.29 3.94 -1.83
C LEU A 202 -16.53 3.50 -3.09
N ARG A 203 -15.44 2.74 -2.91
CA ARG A 203 -14.62 2.22 -4.02
C ARG A 203 -15.32 1.13 -4.79
N PHE A 204 -16.06 0.26 -4.12
CA PHE A 204 -16.90 -0.75 -4.77
C PHE A 204 -17.97 -0.10 -5.64
N ARG A 205 -18.55 1.02 -5.18
CA ARG A 205 -19.51 1.79 -5.98
C ARG A 205 -18.86 2.40 -7.23
N ASP A 206 -17.68 2.98 -7.10
CA ASP A 206 -16.91 3.50 -8.25
C ASP A 206 -16.57 2.37 -9.23
N LEU A 207 -16.13 1.21 -8.71
CA LEU A 207 -15.92 -0.02 -9.49
C LEU A 207 -17.18 -0.37 -10.30
N VAL A 208 -18.32 -0.61 -9.64
CA VAL A 208 -19.58 -1.01 -10.29
C VAL A 208 -20.05 0.04 -11.31
N SER A 209 -19.88 1.34 -11.02
CA SER A 209 -20.28 2.42 -11.93
C SER A 209 -19.46 2.50 -13.21
N ARG A 210 -18.19 2.12 -13.16
CA ARG A 210 -17.29 2.08 -14.34
C ARG A 210 -17.46 0.79 -15.16
N LEU A 211 -18.25 -0.16 -14.66
CA LEU A 211 -18.46 -1.48 -15.24
C LEU A 211 -19.70 -1.59 -16.15
N GLN A 212 -20.20 -0.49 -16.73
CA GLN A 212 -21.38 -0.49 -17.64
C GLN A 212 -21.06 0.02 -19.06
N PRO A 213 -21.62 -0.61 -20.12
CA PRO A 213 -21.63 -2.02 -20.47
C PRO A 213 -20.55 -2.28 -21.55
N ALA A 214 -19.43 -2.89 -21.15
CA ALA A 214 -18.42 -3.36 -22.10
C ALA A 214 -18.36 -4.90 -22.05
N THR A 215 -18.17 -5.48 -23.22
CA THR A 215 -17.98 -6.92 -23.52
C THR A 215 -16.99 -7.66 -22.61
N ALA A 216 -16.17 -6.95 -21.82
CA ALA A 216 -15.24 -7.47 -20.83
C ALA A 216 -15.89 -8.25 -19.66
N TRP A 217 -17.20 -8.17 -19.49
CA TRP A 217 -17.86 -8.70 -18.29
C TRP A 217 -18.14 -10.21 -18.32
N GLU A 218 -18.34 -10.86 -19.47
CA GLU A 218 -18.66 -12.31 -19.50
C GLU A 218 -17.57 -13.17 -18.85
N SER A 219 -16.30 -12.83 -19.06
CA SER A 219 -15.15 -13.54 -18.45
C SER A 219 -15.02 -13.25 -16.95
N ASN A 220 -15.16 -11.98 -16.56
CA ASN A 220 -14.97 -11.52 -15.17
C ASN A 220 -16.16 -11.84 -14.25
N GLN A 221 -17.38 -11.98 -14.79
CA GLN A 221 -18.59 -12.37 -14.04
C GLN A 221 -18.43 -13.68 -13.30
N LYS A 222 -17.85 -14.69 -13.97
CA LYS A 222 -17.71 -16.03 -13.39
C LYS A 222 -16.77 -16.00 -12.18
N SER A 223 -15.69 -15.23 -12.30
CA SER A 223 -14.71 -15.01 -11.24
C SER A 223 -15.29 -14.23 -10.06
N LEU A 224 -15.98 -13.12 -10.33
CA LEU A 224 -16.56 -12.25 -9.30
C LEU A 224 -17.70 -12.89 -8.49
N ARG A 225 -18.37 -13.91 -9.02
CA ARG A 225 -19.39 -14.64 -8.24
C ARG A 225 -18.79 -15.56 -7.18
N LYS A 226 -17.49 -15.86 -7.25
CA LYS A 226 -16.80 -16.69 -6.25
C LYS A 226 -16.71 -15.93 -4.92
N PRO A 227 -17.19 -16.48 -3.79
CA PRO A 227 -17.15 -15.81 -2.50
C PRO A 227 -15.75 -15.36 -2.08
N ALA A 228 -14.72 -16.21 -2.30
CA ALA A 228 -13.32 -15.89 -2.00
C ALA A 228 -12.81 -14.65 -2.76
N VAL A 229 -13.25 -14.44 -4.00
CA VAL A 229 -12.88 -13.26 -4.81
C VAL A 229 -13.48 -12.00 -4.22
N LEU A 230 -14.77 -12.02 -3.90
CA LEU A 230 -15.43 -10.85 -3.30
C LEU A 230 -14.93 -10.53 -1.90
N HIS A 231 -14.57 -11.55 -1.13
CA HIS A 231 -13.91 -11.35 0.16
C HIS A 231 -12.55 -10.64 -0.04
N ALA A 232 -11.73 -11.11 -0.98
CA ALA A 232 -10.46 -10.48 -1.30
C ALA A 232 -10.64 -9.05 -1.85
N VAL A 233 -11.65 -8.80 -2.69
CA VAL A 233 -12.03 -7.45 -3.14
C VAL A 233 -12.38 -6.57 -1.94
N ALA A 234 -13.27 -7.02 -1.04
CA ALA A 234 -13.66 -6.24 0.14
C ALA A 234 -12.47 -5.86 1.02
N ARG A 235 -11.54 -6.80 1.26
CA ARG A 235 -10.29 -6.53 1.98
C ARG A 235 -9.43 -5.50 1.26
N VAL A 236 -9.13 -5.70 -0.03
CA VAL A 236 -8.28 -4.78 -0.81
C VAL A 236 -8.89 -3.37 -0.86
N LEU A 237 -10.19 -3.26 -1.13
CA LEU A 237 -10.89 -1.98 -1.21
C LEU A 237 -10.97 -1.26 0.13
N GLY A 238 -11.01 -1.98 1.26
CA GLY A 238 -10.95 -1.36 2.59
C GLY A 238 -9.55 -0.96 3.04
N ILE A 239 -8.51 -1.61 2.50
CA ILE A 239 -7.16 -1.50 3.07
C ILE A 239 -6.38 -0.32 2.50
N SER A 240 -6.35 -0.14 1.18
CA SER A 240 -5.37 0.77 0.56
C SER A 240 -6.00 1.65 -0.52
N GLN A 241 -5.92 2.97 -0.32
CA GLN A 241 -6.27 3.94 -1.36
C GLN A 241 -5.35 3.80 -2.56
N TYR A 242 -4.06 3.60 -2.32
CA TYR A 242 -3.08 3.44 -3.38
C TYR A 242 -3.33 2.19 -4.22
N LEU A 243 -3.64 1.05 -3.58
CA LEU A 243 -3.97 -0.15 -4.34
C LEU A 243 -5.24 0.05 -5.12
N TRP A 244 -6.23 0.78 -4.60
CA TRP A 244 -7.41 1.14 -5.36
C TRP A 244 -7.12 2.04 -6.56
N ASP A 245 -6.35 3.11 -6.40
CA ASP A 245 -6.06 4.02 -7.50
C ASP A 245 -5.14 3.34 -8.55
N THR A 246 -4.25 2.45 -8.11
CA THR A 246 -3.42 1.61 -8.99
C THR A 246 -4.25 0.53 -9.69
N PHE A 247 -5.16 -0.12 -8.97
CA PHE A 247 -6.18 -1.04 -9.47
C PHE A 247 -6.98 -0.40 -10.60
N LEU A 248 -7.42 0.86 -10.42
CA LEU A 248 -8.20 1.57 -11.43
C LEU A 248 -7.40 1.86 -12.69
N ARG A 249 -6.07 2.00 -12.58
CA ARG A 249 -5.16 2.32 -13.68
C ARG A 249 -4.64 1.09 -14.43
N ALA A 250 -4.36 -0.01 -13.71
CA ALA A 250 -3.82 -1.24 -14.30
C ALA A 250 -4.83 -2.00 -15.18
N GLY A 251 -6.10 -1.58 -15.19
CA GLY A 251 -7.17 -2.26 -15.91
C GLY A 251 -7.77 -3.39 -15.06
N HIS A 252 -9.10 -3.41 -14.98
CA HIS A 252 -9.85 -4.45 -14.26
C HIS A 252 -9.71 -5.85 -14.90
N GLU A 253 -9.23 -5.92 -16.14
CA GLU A 253 -9.12 -7.15 -16.92
C GLU A 253 -8.08 -8.14 -16.36
N GLU A 254 -6.98 -7.66 -15.77
CA GLU A 254 -5.93 -8.54 -15.21
C GLU A 254 -6.17 -8.92 -13.74
N LEU A 255 -6.96 -8.10 -13.04
CA LEU A 255 -7.18 -8.24 -11.61
C LEU A 255 -8.10 -9.40 -11.25
N PHE A 256 -9.29 -9.48 -11.86
CA PHE A 256 -10.25 -10.50 -11.47
C PHE A 256 -9.73 -11.92 -11.71
N PRO A 257 -8.98 -12.21 -12.79
CA PRO A 257 -8.25 -13.46 -12.92
C PRO A 257 -7.25 -13.70 -11.79
N LEU A 258 -6.50 -12.67 -11.36
CA LEU A 258 -5.53 -12.78 -10.27
C LEU A 258 -6.22 -13.09 -8.93
N LEU A 259 -7.32 -12.39 -8.61
CA LEU A 259 -8.12 -12.64 -7.41
C LEU A 259 -8.85 -13.99 -7.45
N ALA A 260 -9.30 -14.42 -8.64
CA ALA A 260 -9.97 -15.70 -8.84
C ALA A 260 -9.06 -16.91 -8.71
N ASN A 261 -7.75 -16.68 -8.71
CA ASN A 261 -6.73 -17.70 -8.55
C ASN A 261 -5.99 -17.53 -7.22
N SER A 262 -6.74 -17.68 -6.13
CA SER A 262 -6.23 -17.55 -4.76
C SER A 262 -4.99 -18.41 -4.50
N ASP A 263 -4.92 -19.62 -5.08
CA ASP A 263 -3.78 -20.52 -4.90
C ASP A 263 -2.49 -19.94 -5.51
N GLN A 264 -2.56 -19.39 -6.73
CA GLN A 264 -1.41 -18.73 -7.35
C GLN A 264 -1.01 -17.44 -6.63
N LEU A 265 -1.98 -16.75 -6.03
CA LEU A 265 -1.73 -15.57 -5.21
C LEU A 265 -1.16 -15.95 -3.83
N ALA A 266 -1.44 -17.14 -3.29
CA ALA A 266 -0.85 -17.58 -2.04
C ALA A 266 0.67 -17.83 -2.15
N THR A 267 1.13 -18.31 -3.32
CA THR A 267 2.54 -18.66 -3.55
C THR A 267 3.38 -17.52 -4.09
N SER A 268 4.66 -17.43 -3.71
CA SER A 268 5.59 -16.46 -4.33
C SER A 268 6.05 -16.93 -5.71
N THR A 269 6.31 -15.96 -6.58
CA THR A 269 6.89 -16.29 -7.88
C THR A 269 8.38 -16.48 -7.68
N ASN A 270 8.89 -17.64 -8.08
CA ASN A 270 10.33 -17.93 -8.00
C ASN A 270 11.12 -16.92 -8.86
N PRO A 271 12.28 -16.40 -8.39
CA PRO A 271 13.12 -15.49 -9.16
C PRO A 271 13.52 -15.97 -10.56
N ALA A 272 13.76 -17.27 -10.75
CA ALA A 272 14.06 -17.85 -12.06
C ALA A 272 12.85 -17.80 -13.00
N GLN A 273 11.65 -18.04 -12.45
CA GLN A 273 10.40 -17.92 -13.20
C GLN A 273 10.12 -16.46 -13.58
N LEU A 274 10.30 -15.51 -12.65
CA LEU A 274 10.17 -14.07 -12.95
C LEU A 274 11.10 -13.65 -14.09
N ARG A 275 12.36 -14.10 -14.05
CA ARG A 275 13.33 -13.82 -15.11
C ARG A 275 12.91 -14.40 -16.46
N SER A 276 12.42 -15.64 -16.47
CA SER A 276 11.92 -16.28 -17.69
C SER A 276 10.73 -15.54 -18.29
N GLN A 277 9.76 -15.15 -17.45
CA GLN A 277 8.57 -14.40 -17.88
C GLN A 277 8.94 -13.03 -18.44
N LEU A 278 9.84 -12.31 -17.77
CA LEU A 278 10.31 -11.01 -18.26
C LEU A 278 11.05 -11.15 -19.60
N HIS A 279 11.87 -12.18 -19.75
CA HIS A 279 12.56 -12.44 -21.01
C HIS A 279 11.59 -12.70 -22.17
N GLU A 280 10.56 -13.54 -21.93
CA GLU A 280 9.50 -13.81 -22.90
C GLU A 280 8.77 -12.53 -23.30
N VAL A 281 8.34 -11.73 -22.33
CA VAL A 281 7.67 -10.43 -22.57
C VAL A 281 8.56 -9.49 -23.38
N LEU A 282 9.85 -9.37 -23.05
CA LEU A 282 10.75 -8.48 -23.80
C LEU A 282 11.08 -8.99 -25.21
N SER A 283 10.96 -10.30 -25.46
CA SER A 283 11.22 -10.90 -26.78
C SER A 283 10.17 -10.52 -27.84
N THR A 284 8.98 -10.09 -27.41
CA THR A 284 7.92 -9.64 -28.34
C THR A 284 8.12 -8.21 -28.83
N ALA A 285 9.11 -7.49 -28.30
CA ALA A 285 9.33 -6.08 -28.60
C ALA A 285 10.02 -5.88 -29.95
N VAL A 286 9.49 -4.97 -30.77
CA VAL A 286 10.08 -4.62 -32.08
C VAL A 286 11.12 -3.49 -31.94
N THR A 287 11.01 -2.63 -30.93
CA THR A 287 11.88 -1.44 -30.74
C THR A 287 12.37 -1.29 -29.30
N GLY A 288 13.45 -0.53 -29.10
CA GLY A 288 13.97 -0.21 -27.75
C GLY A 288 12.96 0.53 -26.87
N THR A 289 12.22 1.50 -27.42
CA THR A 289 11.15 2.21 -26.70
C THR A 289 10.06 1.25 -26.21
N THR A 290 9.69 0.27 -27.03
CA THR A 290 8.73 -0.78 -26.65
C THR A 290 9.29 -1.66 -25.52
N ARG A 291 10.60 -1.95 -25.49
CA ARG A 291 11.22 -2.74 -24.40
C ARG A 291 11.14 -2.03 -23.05
N TRP A 292 11.39 -0.72 -23.00
CA TRP A 292 11.23 0.07 -21.77
C TRP A 292 9.78 0.11 -21.28
N GLN A 293 8.81 0.24 -22.19
CA GLN A 293 7.38 0.17 -21.84
C GLN A 293 7.03 -1.19 -21.24
N LEU A 294 7.38 -2.28 -21.93
CA LEU A 294 7.11 -3.64 -21.48
C LEU A 294 7.79 -3.98 -20.13
N LEU A 295 9.01 -3.45 -19.88
CA LEU A 295 9.66 -3.57 -18.57
C LEU A 295 8.84 -2.91 -17.46
N ASN A 296 8.27 -1.73 -17.71
CA ASN A 296 7.45 -1.02 -16.73
C ASN A 296 6.08 -1.70 -16.54
N ASP A 297 5.45 -2.18 -17.61
CA ASP A 297 4.19 -2.92 -17.53
C ASP A 297 4.37 -4.21 -16.71
N PHE A 298 5.46 -4.94 -16.95
CA PHE A 298 5.84 -6.11 -16.15
C PHE A 298 6.07 -5.74 -14.68
N LYS A 299 6.87 -4.69 -14.42
CA LYS A 299 7.14 -4.18 -13.07
C LYS A 299 5.84 -3.85 -12.33
N ASP A 300 4.97 -3.06 -12.93
CA ASP A 300 3.74 -2.58 -12.28
C ASP A 300 2.78 -3.73 -11.99
N ARG A 301 2.65 -4.69 -12.92
CA ARG A 301 1.86 -5.91 -12.70
C ARG A 301 2.40 -6.73 -11.52
N HIS A 302 3.71 -6.94 -11.45
CA HIS A 302 4.31 -7.75 -10.38
C HIS A 302 4.36 -7.01 -9.04
N LEU A 303 4.60 -5.70 -9.02
CA LEU A 303 4.47 -4.86 -7.82
C LEU A 303 3.07 -4.95 -7.25
N PHE A 304 2.06 -4.74 -8.09
CA PHE A 304 0.67 -4.84 -7.69
C PHE A 304 0.32 -6.22 -7.11
N ARG A 305 0.80 -7.29 -7.76
CA ARG A 305 0.63 -8.66 -7.26
C ARG A 305 1.29 -8.84 -5.89
N ILE A 306 2.54 -8.43 -5.69
CA ILE A 306 3.25 -8.58 -4.41
C ILE A 306 2.54 -7.78 -3.31
N ASP A 307 2.11 -6.56 -3.60
CA ASP A 307 1.34 -5.74 -2.67
C ASP A 307 0.02 -6.42 -2.25
N MET A 308 -0.71 -7.00 -3.21
CA MET A 308 -1.92 -7.75 -2.91
C MET A 308 -1.65 -8.96 -2.01
N ARG A 309 -0.58 -9.71 -2.29
CA ARG A 309 -0.18 -10.84 -1.44
C ARG A 309 0.09 -10.40 -0.01
N HIS A 310 0.76 -9.27 0.16
CA HIS A 310 1.02 -8.72 1.48
C HIS A 310 -0.27 -8.32 2.19
N VAL A 311 -1.15 -7.57 1.51
CA VAL A 311 -2.44 -7.09 2.05
C VAL A 311 -3.35 -8.24 2.45
N LEU A 312 -3.35 -9.34 1.69
CA LEU A 312 -4.16 -10.51 1.99
C LEU A 312 -3.54 -11.44 3.06
N GLY A 313 -2.31 -11.15 3.51
CA GLY A 313 -1.63 -11.89 4.58
C GLY A 313 -0.75 -13.06 4.10
N HIS A 314 -0.45 -13.16 2.80
CA HIS A 314 0.34 -14.26 2.24
C HIS A 314 1.86 -14.09 2.38
N CYS A 315 2.36 -12.89 2.70
CA CYS A 315 3.79 -12.61 2.86
C CYS A 315 4.22 -12.72 4.34
N ARG A 316 4.16 -13.93 4.91
CA ARG A 316 4.53 -14.23 6.30
C ARG A 316 5.58 -15.35 6.35
N PRO A 317 6.56 -15.32 7.28
CA PRO A 317 6.74 -14.36 8.39
C PRO A 317 7.22 -12.96 7.95
N PHE A 318 7.44 -12.04 8.90
CA PHE A 318 8.02 -10.72 8.61
C PHE A 318 9.30 -10.85 7.78
N GLY A 319 9.44 -9.98 6.77
CA GLY A 319 10.59 -9.98 5.84
C GLY A 319 10.32 -10.67 4.49
N GLU A 320 9.33 -11.57 4.39
CA GLU A 320 8.95 -12.19 3.10
C GLU A 320 8.56 -11.13 2.06
N PHE A 321 7.75 -10.15 2.45
CA PHE A 321 7.34 -9.05 1.57
C PHE A 321 8.53 -8.20 1.10
N SER A 322 9.43 -7.85 2.03
CA SER A 322 10.65 -7.12 1.70
C SER A 322 11.53 -7.88 0.72
N ARG A 323 11.61 -9.21 0.87
CA ARG A 323 12.40 -10.06 -0.02
C ARG A 323 11.83 -10.09 -1.43
N GLU A 324 10.53 -10.33 -1.58
CA GLU A 324 9.89 -10.36 -2.89
C GLU A 324 10.00 -9.02 -3.63
N LEU A 325 9.78 -7.90 -2.92
CA LEU A 325 9.98 -6.57 -3.50
C LEU A 325 11.44 -6.35 -3.95
N THR A 326 12.39 -6.80 -3.13
CA THR A 326 13.82 -6.67 -3.44
C THR A 326 14.22 -7.53 -4.63
N GLU A 327 13.74 -8.77 -4.72
CA GLU A 327 13.99 -9.68 -5.84
C GLU A 327 13.43 -9.13 -7.16
N LEU A 328 12.21 -8.56 -7.13
CA LEU A 328 11.66 -7.86 -8.29
C LEU A 328 12.51 -6.63 -8.65
N ALA A 329 12.87 -5.81 -7.67
CA ALA A 329 13.69 -4.61 -7.89
C ALA A 329 15.05 -4.92 -8.50
N GLU A 330 15.74 -5.97 -8.04
CA GLU A 330 16.99 -6.43 -8.64
C GLU A 330 16.82 -6.84 -10.10
N LEU A 331 15.78 -7.62 -10.40
CA LEU A 331 15.50 -8.04 -11.78
C LEU A 331 15.23 -6.85 -12.69
N ILE A 332 14.44 -5.87 -12.23
CA ILE A 332 14.12 -4.66 -12.99
C ILE A 332 15.37 -3.79 -13.19
N VAL A 333 16.17 -3.56 -12.15
CA VAL A 333 17.39 -2.75 -12.23
C VAL A 333 18.42 -3.39 -13.15
N GLN A 334 18.64 -4.71 -13.04
CA GLN A 334 19.54 -5.43 -13.94
C GLN A 334 19.06 -5.33 -15.39
N THR A 335 17.77 -5.58 -15.64
CA THR A 335 17.22 -5.55 -17.00
C THR A 335 17.26 -4.13 -17.59
N ALA A 336 16.94 -3.11 -16.80
CA ALA A 336 17.08 -1.70 -17.21
C ALA A 336 18.53 -1.35 -17.57
N ALA A 337 19.48 -1.81 -16.76
CA ALA A 337 20.90 -1.61 -17.03
C ALA A 337 21.34 -2.31 -18.33
N ASP A 338 20.85 -3.53 -18.58
CA ASP A 338 21.12 -4.26 -19.82
C ASP A 338 20.54 -3.56 -21.06
N LEU A 339 19.33 -3.00 -20.96
CA LEU A 339 18.73 -2.19 -22.04
C LEU A 339 19.56 -0.94 -22.32
N ALA A 340 19.92 -0.18 -21.27
CA ALA A 340 20.74 1.03 -21.41
C ALA A 340 22.12 0.70 -22.00
N TRP A 341 22.74 -0.40 -21.56
CA TRP A 341 24.00 -0.88 -22.10
C TRP A 341 23.90 -1.24 -23.58
N GLN A 342 22.88 -1.99 -23.99
CA GLN A 342 22.66 -2.37 -25.39
C GLN A 342 22.50 -1.14 -26.29
N GLU A 343 21.68 -0.17 -25.88
CA GLU A 343 21.45 1.06 -26.64
C GLU A 343 22.74 1.90 -26.77
N LEU A 344 23.47 2.10 -25.67
CA LEU A 344 24.69 2.90 -25.68
C LEU A 344 25.83 2.22 -26.42
N THR A 345 26.00 0.92 -26.30
CA THR A 345 27.06 0.17 -27.00
C THR A 345 26.78 0.05 -28.49
N ALA A 346 25.52 -0.04 -28.90
CA ALA A 346 25.15 0.05 -30.32
C ALA A 346 25.51 1.41 -30.92
N ALA A 347 25.34 2.50 -30.17
CA ALA A 347 25.62 3.86 -30.63
C ALA A 347 27.11 4.26 -30.56
N HIS A 348 27.82 3.82 -29.51
CA HIS A 348 29.14 4.35 -29.15
C HIS A 348 30.24 3.28 -29.06
N GLY A 349 29.91 2.00 -29.24
CA GLY A 349 30.82 0.88 -28.99
C GLY A 349 31.00 0.59 -27.50
N GLN A 350 31.87 -0.38 -27.20
CA GLN A 350 32.10 -0.89 -25.84
C GLN A 350 33.07 0.02 -25.06
N PRO A 351 32.81 0.39 -23.79
CA PRO A 351 33.76 1.14 -22.98
C PRO A 351 34.97 0.28 -22.63
N GLN A 352 36.18 0.79 -22.92
CA GLN A 352 37.42 0.06 -22.65
C GLN A 352 37.94 0.34 -21.24
N GLY A 353 38.57 -0.68 -20.64
CA GLY A 353 39.30 -0.55 -19.37
C GLY A 353 40.56 0.29 -19.52
N ASN A 354 41.32 0.42 -18.43
CA ASN A 354 42.56 1.21 -18.44
C ASN A 354 43.70 0.43 -19.13
N ALA A 355 44.09 0.88 -20.33
CA ALA A 355 45.19 0.29 -21.10
C ALA A 355 46.57 0.36 -20.40
N ALA A 356 46.74 1.25 -19.42
CA ALA A 356 47.98 1.32 -18.64
C ALA A 356 48.08 0.23 -17.56
N ALA A 357 46.98 -0.44 -17.21
CA ALA A 357 46.94 -1.46 -16.15
C ALA A 357 47.03 -2.91 -16.66
N ALA A 358 46.79 -3.15 -17.95
CA ALA A 358 46.83 -4.47 -18.57
C ALA A 358 47.89 -4.50 -19.67
N ALA A 359 48.73 -5.54 -19.68
CA ALA A 359 49.84 -5.73 -20.61
C ALA A 359 49.36 -5.95 -22.07
N GLY A 360 48.86 -4.90 -22.71
CA GLY A 360 48.54 -4.86 -24.15
C GLY A 360 47.05 -4.95 -24.52
N ASP A 361 46.17 -5.47 -23.65
CA ASP A 361 44.71 -5.50 -23.86
C ASP A 361 43.97 -4.86 -22.67
N PRO A 362 43.42 -3.64 -22.80
CA PRO A 362 42.67 -2.98 -21.73
C PRO A 362 41.43 -3.73 -21.25
N GLY A 363 40.91 -4.69 -22.02
CA GLY A 363 39.63 -5.33 -21.75
C GLY A 363 38.45 -4.34 -21.73
N HIS A 364 37.32 -4.79 -21.21
CA HIS A 364 36.12 -3.96 -21.05
C HIS A 364 36.15 -3.23 -19.69
N CYS A 365 35.66 -2.00 -19.65
CA CYS A 365 35.51 -1.28 -18.40
C CYS A 365 34.39 -1.94 -17.58
N ARG A 366 34.76 -2.48 -16.42
CA ARG A 366 33.84 -3.14 -15.50
C ARG A 366 33.01 -2.10 -14.75
N TRP A 367 31.78 -2.46 -14.41
CA TRP A 367 30.85 -1.59 -13.69
C TRP A 367 29.88 -2.40 -12.86
N MET A 368 29.26 -1.74 -11.88
CA MET A 368 28.20 -2.30 -11.06
C MET A 368 27.20 -1.21 -10.66
N ILE A 369 25.96 -1.58 -10.39
CA ILE A 369 24.97 -0.72 -9.73
C ILE A 369 24.74 -1.27 -8.32
N ALA A 370 24.86 -0.40 -7.34
CA ALA A 370 24.70 -0.71 -5.93
C ALA A 370 23.31 -0.32 -5.47
N GLY A 371 22.64 -1.19 -4.71
CA GLY A 371 21.50 -0.81 -3.89
C GLY A 371 21.96 -0.30 -2.53
N LEU A 372 21.32 0.76 -2.04
CA LEU A 372 21.55 1.35 -0.71
C LEU A 372 20.25 1.42 0.10
N GLY A 373 20.38 1.90 1.34
CA GLY A 373 19.30 2.04 2.33
C GLY A 373 18.37 0.84 2.37
N LYS A 374 17.08 1.03 2.09
CA LYS A 374 16.08 -0.06 2.22
C LYS A 374 16.18 -1.12 1.14
N PHE A 375 16.57 -0.74 -0.07
CA PHE A 375 16.77 -1.68 -1.17
C PHE A 375 18.05 -2.52 -0.96
N GLY A 376 19.16 -1.86 -0.62
CA GLY A 376 20.42 -2.53 -0.28
C GLY A 376 20.30 -3.42 0.97
N GLY A 377 19.50 -2.99 1.95
CA GLY A 377 19.22 -3.71 3.19
C GLY A 377 18.27 -4.90 3.10
N ILE A 378 17.70 -5.21 1.92
CA ILE A 378 16.67 -6.25 1.72
C ILE A 378 15.47 -6.00 2.65
N GLU A 379 15.09 -4.73 2.72
CA GLU A 379 14.17 -4.20 3.72
C GLU A 379 13.14 -3.28 3.06
N MET A 380 12.86 -3.46 1.78
CA MET A 380 11.82 -2.71 1.07
C MET A 380 10.45 -2.93 1.73
N GLY A 381 9.60 -1.91 1.66
CA GLY A 381 8.20 -1.98 2.11
C GLY A 381 7.29 -1.31 1.09
N PHE A 382 6.05 -1.04 1.48
CA PHE A 382 5.14 -0.28 0.62
C PHE A 382 5.75 1.06 0.26
N ALA A 383 5.60 1.51 -0.99
CA ALA A 383 6.11 2.82 -1.45
C ALA A 383 7.60 3.04 -1.09
N SER A 384 8.44 2.03 -1.31
CA SER A 384 9.90 2.15 -1.20
C SER A 384 10.51 2.68 -2.50
N ASP A 385 11.46 3.60 -2.37
CA ASP A 385 12.33 4.05 -3.46
C ASP A 385 13.48 3.04 -3.71
N LEU A 386 14.13 3.16 -4.87
CA LEU A 386 15.35 2.45 -5.24
C LEU A 386 16.55 3.38 -5.10
N GLU A 387 17.21 3.34 -3.95
CA GLU A 387 18.44 4.11 -3.74
C GLU A 387 19.60 3.42 -4.47
N LEU A 388 20.10 4.02 -5.55
CA LEU A 388 21.10 3.43 -6.44
C LEU A 388 22.41 4.24 -6.51
N MET A 389 23.52 3.55 -6.73
CA MET A 389 24.81 4.15 -7.07
C MET A 389 25.52 3.33 -8.14
N LEU A 390 25.80 3.91 -9.31
CA LEU A 390 26.60 3.25 -10.34
C LEU A 390 28.10 3.51 -10.09
N VAL A 391 28.88 2.44 -9.99
CA VAL A 391 30.35 2.48 -9.85
C VAL A 391 31.00 1.83 -11.05
N TYR A 392 32.03 2.48 -11.62
CA TYR A 392 32.80 1.93 -12.75
C TYR A 392 34.31 1.93 -12.47
N ASP A 393 35.03 1.02 -13.11
CA ASP A 393 36.42 0.68 -12.81
C ASP A 393 37.40 1.84 -13.01
N GLY A 394 37.39 2.46 -14.19
CA GLY A 394 38.39 3.46 -14.51
C GLY A 394 38.09 4.32 -15.74
N ALA A 395 38.99 5.28 -15.97
CA ALA A 395 38.99 6.11 -17.16
C ALA A 395 39.28 5.28 -18.42
N GLY A 396 38.72 5.73 -19.55
CA GLY A 396 38.81 5.04 -20.84
C GLY A 396 37.86 5.68 -21.83
N ARG A 397 37.76 5.07 -23.03
CA ARG A 397 36.86 5.51 -24.08
C ARG A 397 36.13 4.32 -24.70
N THR A 398 34.99 4.59 -25.33
CA THR A 398 34.27 3.58 -26.08
C THR A 398 34.88 3.34 -27.47
N THR A 399 34.67 2.15 -28.05
CA THR A 399 35.32 1.71 -29.31
C THR A 399 34.62 2.10 -30.60
N GLY A 400 33.44 2.70 -30.54
CA GLY A 400 32.62 3.01 -31.72
C GLY A 400 33.07 4.26 -32.48
N SER A 401 32.38 4.54 -33.60
CA SER A 401 32.67 5.67 -34.49
C SER A 401 32.44 7.04 -33.86
N SER A 402 31.62 7.12 -32.82
CA SER A 402 31.39 8.33 -32.01
C SER A 402 31.77 8.04 -30.55
N PRO A 403 33.08 8.05 -30.20
CA PRO A 403 33.55 7.56 -28.92
C PRO A 403 33.23 8.52 -27.77
N LEU A 404 32.69 7.98 -26.68
CA LEU A 404 32.50 8.69 -25.41
C LEU A 404 33.66 8.38 -24.45
N THR A 405 33.90 9.27 -23.49
CA THR A 405 34.68 8.88 -22.30
C THR A 405 33.85 7.93 -21.43
N ASN A 406 34.49 7.06 -20.66
CA ASN A 406 33.78 6.18 -19.73
C ASN A 406 32.88 6.97 -18.76
N ALA A 407 33.35 8.13 -18.28
CA ALA A 407 32.55 9.02 -17.43
C ALA A 407 31.23 9.42 -18.10
N MET A 408 31.27 9.89 -19.35
CA MET A 408 30.06 10.27 -20.11
C MET A 408 29.18 9.06 -20.42
N PHE A 409 29.78 7.91 -20.75
CA PHE A 409 29.04 6.68 -21.05
C PHE A 409 28.24 6.21 -19.84
N PHE A 410 28.89 6.08 -18.68
CA PHE A 410 28.24 5.60 -17.46
C PHE A 410 27.29 6.64 -16.85
N GLU A 411 27.57 7.94 -17.02
CA GLU A 411 26.62 9.00 -16.66
C GLU A 411 25.34 8.90 -17.50
N ARG A 412 25.44 8.69 -18.82
CA ARG A 412 24.26 8.43 -19.65
C ARG A 412 23.54 7.15 -19.25
N MET A 413 24.29 6.08 -18.99
CA MET A 413 23.73 4.79 -18.62
C MET A 413 22.86 4.88 -17.35
N VAL A 414 23.37 5.46 -16.27
CA VAL A 414 22.61 5.57 -15.02
C VAL A 414 21.41 6.51 -15.17
N ARG A 415 21.51 7.56 -15.99
CA ARG A 415 20.38 8.45 -16.30
C ARG A 415 19.30 7.75 -17.13
N MET A 416 19.69 6.86 -18.05
CA MET A 416 18.74 6.02 -18.78
C MET A 416 18.02 5.04 -17.85
N VAL A 417 18.73 4.46 -16.87
CA VAL A 417 18.09 3.62 -15.83
C VAL A 417 17.12 4.45 -14.97
N GLU A 418 17.55 5.62 -14.49
CA GLU A 418 16.74 6.54 -13.69
C GLU A 418 15.46 6.99 -14.41
N GLN A 419 15.55 7.31 -15.69
CA GLN A 419 14.41 7.78 -16.50
C GLN A 419 13.57 6.64 -17.08
N GLY A 420 14.21 5.50 -17.35
CA GLY A 420 13.60 4.33 -17.96
C GLY A 420 12.76 3.51 -16.99
N ILE A 421 13.15 3.43 -15.71
CA ILE A 421 12.32 2.87 -14.64
C ILE A 421 11.35 3.95 -14.16
N ARG A 422 10.08 3.83 -14.58
CA ARG A 422 9.04 4.80 -14.25
C ARG A 422 8.38 4.44 -12.93
N ALA A 423 8.37 5.38 -12.00
CA ALA A 423 7.58 5.26 -10.78
C ALA A 423 6.08 5.28 -11.14
N PRO A 424 5.26 4.34 -10.66
CA PRO A 424 3.82 4.38 -10.91
C PRO A 424 3.19 5.64 -10.32
N HIS A 425 3.66 6.09 -9.14
CA HIS A 425 3.30 7.37 -8.47
C HIS A 425 4.51 7.96 -7.75
N ASP A 426 4.36 9.19 -7.26
CA ASP A 426 5.34 9.89 -6.43
C ASP A 426 5.83 9.02 -5.25
N GLY A 427 7.13 8.68 -5.26
CA GLY A 427 7.81 7.98 -4.17
C GLY A 427 7.54 6.48 -4.07
N ILE A 428 7.11 5.84 -5.17
CA ILE A 428 6.97 4.38 -5.25
C ILE A 428 7.91 3.86 -6.32
N PHE A 429 8.88 3.03 -5.95
CA PHE A 429 9.85 2.44 -6.88
C PHE A 429 10.62 3.49 -7.71
N HIS A 430 10.74 4.71 -7.16
CA HIS A 430 11.46 5.80 -7.80
C HIS A 430 12.96 5.58 -7.67
N VAL A 431 13.72 5.79 -8.74
CA VAL A 431 15.19 5.69 -8.69
C VAL A 431 15.75 6.94 -8.04
N ASP A 432 16.41 6.78 -6.90
CA ASP A 432 17.06 7.85 -6.15
C ASP A 432 18.58 7.70 -6.20
N LEU A 433 19.26 8.68 -6.81
CA LEU A 433 20.71 8.72 -6.94
C LEU A 433 21.41 9.62 -5.90
N ARG A 434 20.70 10.12 -4.88
CA ARG A 434 21.23 11.16 -3.97
C ARG A 434 22.32 10.70 -3.00
N ILE A 435 22.50 9.40 -2.78
CA ILE A 435 23.48 8.85 -1.81
C ILE A 435 24.89 8.70 -2.45
N ARG A 436 25.09 9.11 -3.70
CA ARG A 436 26.42 9.14 -4.33
C ARG A 436 27.31 10.26 -3.75
N PRO A 437 28.65 10.15 -3.88
CA PRO A 437 29.58 11.22 -3.50
C PRO A 437 29.15 12.60 -4.01
N TYR A 438 29.20 13.60 -3.13
CA TYR A 438 28.76 14.98 -3.39
C TYR A 438 27.26 15.13 -3.71
N GLY A 439 26.45 14.09 -3.49
CA GLY A 439 25.01 14.09 -3.68
C GLY A 439 24.60 14.56 -5.07
N GLN A 440 23.60 15.45 -5.16
CA GLN A 440 23.11 15.98 -6.43
C GLN A 440 24.15 16.78 -7.22
N ALA A 441 25.13 17.38 -6.55
CA ALA A 441 26.19 18.17 -7.18
C ALA A 441 27.31 17.29 -7.77
N GLY A 442 27.37 16.01 -7.40
CA GLY A 442 28.34 15.05 -7.92
C GLY A 442 27.91 14.37 -9.23
N PRO A 443 28.86 13.70 -9.91
CA PRO A 443 28.58 12.92 -11.11
C PRO A 443 27.57 11.82 -10.81
N ALA A 444 26.66 11.51 -11.74
CA ALA A 444 25.64 10.48 -11.54
C ALA A 444 26.23 9.05 -11.47
N ALA A 445 27.39 8.84 -12.09
CA ALA A 445 28.18 7.62 -12.06
C ALA A 445 29.56 7.90 -11.46
N VAL A 446 30.02 7.02 -10.59
CA VAL A 446 31.20 7.24 -9.73
C VAL A 446 32.34 6.35 -10.18
N ARG A 447 33.54 6.91 -10.39
CA ARG A 447 34.72 6.07 -10.62
C ARG A 447 35.15 5.41 -9.31
N LEU A 448 35.60 4.16 -9.36
CA LEU A 448 36.05 3.43 -8.17
C LEU A 448 37.16 4.18 -7.38
N SER A 449 38.11 4.80 -8.06
CA SER A 449 39.14 5.62 -7.41
C SER A 449 38.58 6.85 -6.70
N GLU A 450 37.56 7.51 -7.29
CA GLU A 450 36.91 8.68 -6.70
C GLU A 450 36.08 8.28 -5.48
N LEU A 451 35.38 7.14 -5.55
CA LEU A 451 34.67 6.56 -4.43
C LEU A 451 35.62 6.28 -3.25
N GLN A 452 36.78 5.70 -3.52
CA GLN A 452 37.80 5.45 -2.50
C GLN A 452 38.28 6.74 -1.86
N SER A 453 38.77 7.71 -2.63
CA SER A 453 39.26 8.97 -2.08
C SER A 453 38.19 9.77 -1.33
N TYR A 454 36.91 9.66 -1.75
CA TYR A 454 35.80 10.32 -1.07
C TYR A 454 35.55 9.74 0.34
N TYR A 455 35.55 8.41 0.43
CA TYR A 455 35.25 7.66 1.66
C TYR A 455 36.50 7.16 2.41
N GLU A 456 37.71 7.56 2.03
CA GLU A 456 38.90 7.39 2.86
C GLU A 456 38.79 8.21 4.15
N SER A 457 39.60 7.89 5.16
CA SER A 457 39.45 8.52 6.48
C SER A 457 39.69 10.03 6.49
N ALA A 458 40.58 10.53 5.63
CA ALA A 458 40.81 11.95 5.40
C ALA A 458 39.92 12.53 4.28
N GLY A 459 39.05 11.70 3.70
CA GLY A 459 38.14 12.08 2.63
C GLY A 459 36.98 12.96 3.12
N PRO A 460 36.33 13.69 2.21
CA PRO A 460 35.29 14.67 2.52
C PRO A 460 33.94 14.07 2.96
N ALA A 461 33.75 12.75 2.93
CA ALA A 461 32.47 12.14 3.30
C ALA A 461 32.09 12.39 4.76
N TRP A 462 30.86 12.86 4.96
CA TRP A 462 30.29 13.07 6.29
C TRP A 462 30.03 11.74 7.01
N PRO A 463 29.99 11.73 8.36
CA PRO A 463 29.71 10.52 9.14
C PRO A 463 28.43 9.78 8.73
N TYR A 464 27.34 10.49 8.43
CA TYR A 464 26.07 9.89 8.02
C TYR A 464 26.12 9.27 6.62
N GLU A 465 26.97 9.77 5.72
CA GLU A 465 27.15 9.16 4.39
C GLU A 465 27.86 7.81 4.52
N ARG A 466 28.85 7.72 5.42
CA ARG A 466 29.53 6.46 5.75
C ARG A 466 28.58 5.46 6.39
N GLN A 467 27.73 5.95 7.28
CA GLN A 467 26.67 5.15 7.90
C GLN A 467 25.72 4.57 6.85
N ALA A 468 25.35 5.31 5.81
CA ALA A 468 24.50 4.79 4.73
C ALA A 468 25.16 3.64 3.94
N LEU A 469 26.49 3.63 3.82
CA LEU A 469 27.23 2.59 3.08
C LEU A 469 27.22 1.21 3.74
N VAL A 470 26.83 1.07 5.01
CA VAL A 470 26.65 -0.26 5.64
C VAL A 470 25.58 -1.11 4.95
N ARG A 471 24.73 -0.47 4.14
CA ARG A 471 23.68 -1.11 3.33
C ARG A 471 24.09 -1.37 1.89
N LEU A 472 25.29 -0.97 1.46
CA LEU A 472 25.70 -1.06 0.07
C LEU A 472 25.81 -2.53 -0.35
N ARG A 473 25.12 -2.89 -1.43
CA ARG A 473 25.13 -4.23 -2.03
C ARG A 473 25.12 -4.14 -3.55
N CYS A 474 25.92 -4.96 -4.23
CA CYS A 474 25.84 -5.08 -5.68
C CYS A 474 24.49 -5.70 -6.08
N VAL A 475 23.74 -5.02 -6.95
CA VAL A 475 22.42 -5.48 -7.44
C VAL A 475 22.38 -5.70 -8.94
N ALA A 476 23.31 -5.11 -9.70
CA ALA A 476 23.44 -5.33 -11.14
C ALA A 476 24.87 -5.07 -11.64
N GLY A 477 25.21 -5.62 -12.80
CA GLY A 477 26.50 -5.44 -13.48
C GLY A 477 27.47 -6.61 -13.29
N ASP A 478 28.77 -6.32 -13.34
CA ASP A 478 29.81 -7.35 -13.23
C ASP A 478 29.92 -7.89 -11.79
N ALA A 479 29.69 -9.19 -11.61
CA ALA A 479 29.67 -9.82 -10.30
C ALA A 479 31.04 -9.81 -9.60
N ALA A 480 32.15 -10.01 -10.33
CA ALA A 480 33.49 -10.02 -9.74
C ALA A 480 33.92 -8.63 -9.32
N PHE A 481 33.65 -7.63 -10.16
CA PHE A 481 33.86 -6.22 -9.84
C PHE A 481 32.95 -5.75 -8.71
N GLY A 482 31.68 -6.18 -8.69
CA GLY A 482 30.76 -5.93 -7.59
C GLY A 482 31.32 -6.38 -6.23
N HIS A 483 31.83 -7.62 -6.15
CA HIS A 483 32.51 -8.10 -4.94
C HIS A 483 33.73 -7.24 -4.58
N GLN A 484 34.57 -6.89 -5.56
CA GLN A 484 35.73 -6.02 -5.36
C GLN A 484 35.32 -4.67 -4.76
N VAL A 485 34.31 -4.00 -5.32
CA VAL A 485 33.81 -2.70 -4.84
C VAL A 485 33.21 -2.83 -3.44
N THR A 486 32.37 -3.85 -3.19
CA THR A 486 31.79 -4.08 -1.86
C THR A 486 32.86 -4.33 -0.80
N ASP A 487 33.93 -5.08 -1.10
CA ASP A 487 35.03 -5.31 -0.17
C ASP A 487 35.85 -4.05 0.12
N ILE A 488 36.05 -3.19 -0.89
CA ILE A 488 36.67 -1.88 -0.71
C ILE A 488 35.82 -1.01 0.22
N VAL A 489 34.53 -0.89 -0.06
CA VAL A 489 33.58 -0.12 0.76
C VAL A 489 33.57 -0.63 2.20
N ARG A 490 33.50 -1.94 2.39
CA ARG A 490 33.57 -2.59 3.70
C ARG A 490 34.83 -2.18 4.46
N ARG A 491 36.01 -2.21 3.83
CA ARG A 491 37.26 -1.76 4.47
C ARG A 491 37.20 -0.28 4.86
N LEU A 492 36.68 0.59 3.99
CA LEU A 492 36.58 2.03 4.27
C LEU A 492 35.61 2.34 5.42
N VAL A 493 34.45 1.69 5.42
CA VAL A 493 33.36 1.90 6.39
C VAL A 493 33.73 1.39 7.77
N TYR A 494 34.34 0.20 7.86
CA TYR A 494 34.67 -0.42 9.15
C TYR A 494 36.10 -0.15 9.64
N ALA A 495 36.93 0.58 8.89
CA ALA A 495 38.27 0.96 9.34
C ALA A 495 38.27 1.92 10.54
N GLN A 496 37.23 2.75 10.66
CA GLN A 496 37.12 3.71 11.75
C GLN A 496 36.28 3.15 12.89
N ALA A 497 36.92 2.91 14.04
CA ALA A 497 36.23 2.45 15.23
C ALA A 497 35.71 3.61 16.10
N ASN A 498 35.40 4.78 15.52
CA ASN A 498 34.76 5.89 16.24
C ASN A 498 33.46 6.27 15.53
N PHE A 499 32.40 6.49 16.30
CA PHE A 499 31.10 6.92 15.80
C PHE A 499 30.75 8.26 16.42
N ASP A 500 30.48 9.26 15.58
CA ASP A 500 30.17 10.62 16.02
C ASP A 500 28.68 10.75 16.39
N PHE A 501 28.35 10.32 17.61
CA PHE A 501 27.00 10.47 18.18
C PHE A 501 26.54 11.93 18.23
N THR A 502 27.46 12.89 18.40
CA THR A 502 27.12 14.32 18.45
C THR A 502 26.62 14.80 17.10
N ALA A 503 27.34 14.48 16.01
CA ALA A 503 26.91 14.80 14.65
C ALA A 503 25.62 14.07 14.27
N MET A 504 25.48 12.80 14.68
CA MET A 504 24.25 12.02 14.47
C MET A 504 23.05 12.69 15.15
N ASN A 505 23.15 13.03 16.44
CA ASN A 505 22.06 13.65 17.20
C ASN A 505 21.68 15.02 16.64
N ALA A 506 22.66 15.86 16.29
CA ALA A 506 22.41 17.16 15.65
C ALA A 506 21.65 17.03 14.32
N MET A 507 22.01 16.02 13.51
CA MET A 507 21.30 15.71 12.27
C MET A 507 19.86 15.22 12.55
N ARG A 508 19.67 14.33 13.53
CA ARG A 508 18.34 13.82 13.92
C ARG A 508 17.44 14.96 14.39
N GLU A 509 17.93 15.83 15.25
CA GLU A 509 17.20 17.01 15.71
C GLU A 509 16.81 17.94 14.56
N ARG A 510 17.70 18.12 13.57
CA ARG A 510 17.38 18.90 12.37
C ARG A 510 16.27 18.24 11.54
N GLN A 511 16.35 16.92 11.31
CA GLN A 511 15.32 16.17 10.59
C GLN A 511 13.96 16.28 11.29
N VAL A 512 13.92 16.09 12.60
CA VAL A 512 12.69 16.22 13.39
C VAL A 512 12.09 17.62 13.25
N ARG A 513 12.90 18.68 13.48
CA ARG A 513 12.43 20.06 13.37
C ARG A 513 11.90 20.43 11.97
N GLN A 514 12.48 19.85 10.92
CA GLN A 514 12.12 20.19 9.53
C GLN A 514 10.97 19.35 8.97
N LEU A 515 10.84 18.09 9.40
CA LEU A 515 9.95 17.11 8.76
C LEU A 515 8.85 16.58 9.67
N VAL A 516 8.89 16.87 10.98
CA VAL A 516 7.87 16.44 11.94
C VAL A 516 7.08 17.65 12.43
N ARG A 517 5.74 17.58 12.29
CA ARG A 517 4.84 18.61 12.80
C ARG A 517 4.83 18.57 14.33
N GLY A 518 5.01 19.74 14.97
CA GLY A 518 4.95 19.85 16.43
C GLY A 518 3.63 19.34 17.01
N GLY A 519 3.71 18.65 18.16
CA GLY A 519 2.55 18.03 18.83
C GLY A 519 2.03 16.75 18.17
N THR A 520 2.76 16.21 17.18
CA THR A 520 2.40 14.95 16.52
C THR A 520 3.52 13.92 16.64
N ILE A 521 3.18 12.64 16.48
CA ILE A 521 4.15 11.53 16.45
C ILE A 521 4.36 11.13 15.00
N ASN A 522 5.61 11.06 14.54
CA ASN A 522 5.99 10.49 13.26
C ASN A 522 6.68 9.14 13.50
N ALA A 523 6.09 8.04 13.01
CA ALA A 523 6.55 6.68 13.30
C ALA A 523 8.00 6.41 12.84
N LYS A 524 8.51 7.18 11.87
CA LYS A 524 9.87 7.04 11.35
C LYS A 524 10.85 7.98 12.04
N LEU A 525 10.47 9.24 12.23
CA LEU A 525 11.40 10.32 12.56
C LEU A 525 11.31 10.80 14.01
N SER A 526 10.19 10.64 14.71
CA SER A 526 10.09 11.05 16.12
C SER A 526 11.04 10.25 17.01
N ASP A 527 11.29 10.76 18.22
CA ASP A 527 12.15 10.14 19.23
C ASP A 527 11.65 8.74 19.65
N GLY A 528 12.47 7.72 19.41
CA GLY A 528 12.10 6.31 19.54
C GLY A 528 11.46 5.70 18.29
N GLY A 529 11.42 6.45 17.18
CA GLY A 529 10.90 5.98 15.90
C GLY A 529 11.88 5.05 15.17
N LEU A 530 11.48 4.61 13.97
CA LEU A 530 12.22 3.61 13.19
C LEU A 530 13.69 4.00 12.94
N VAL A 531 13.97 5.28 12.64
CA VAL A 531 15.32 5.73 12.32
C VAL A 531 16.26 5.63 13.52
N ASP A 532 15.78 5.86 14.74
CA ASP A 532 16.63 5.75 15.94
C ASP A 532 17.04 4.29 16.18
N CYS A 533 16.12 3.34 15.93
CA CYS A 533 16.43 1.92 15.98
C CYS A 533 17.48 1.52 14.94
N GLU A 534 17.32 1.98 13.70
CA GLU A 534 18.27 1.71 12.61
C GLU A 534 19.64 2.30 12.90
N TYR A 535 19.68 3.53 13.41
CA TYR A 535 20.93 4.23 13.71
C TYR A 535 21.68 3.58 14.86
N ALA A 536 20.99 3.15 15.92
CA ALA A 536 21.60 2.39 16.99
C ALA A 536 22.24 1.08 16.45
N ILE A 537 21.53 0.34 15.61
CA ILE A 537 22.06 -0.90 15.04
C ILE A 537 23.24 -0.61 14.11
N GLN A 538 23.17 0.43 13.28
CA GLN A 538 24.28 0.84 12.42
C GLN A 538 25.50 1.35 13.19
N ALA A 539 25.31 1.99 14.34
CA ALA A 539 26.41 2.37 15.23
C ALA A 539 27.16 1.12 15.75
N LEU A 540 26.44 0.03 16.07
CA LEU A 540 27.07 -1.24 16.38
C LEU A 540 27.90 -1.78 15.21
N GLN A 541 27.36 -1.70 13.97
CA GLN A 541 28.10 -2.11 12.78
C GLN A 541 29.39 -1.32 12.61
N LEU A 542 29.34 0.00 12.74
CA LEU A 542 30.48 0.87 12.50
C LEU A 542 31.57 0.69 13.57
N VAL A 543 31.19 0.60 14.85
CA VAL A 543 32.15 0.52 15.96
C VAL A 543 32.73 -0.89 16.16
N PHE A 544 31.93 -1.93 15.89
CA PHE A 544 32.31 -3.32 16.20
C PHE A 544 32.49 -4.20 14.95
N GLY A 545 32.08 -3.73 13.76
CA GLY A 545 32.08 -4.53 12.52
C GLY A 545 33.44 -5.00 12.07
N SER A 546 34.53 -4.26 12.31
CA SER A 546 35.89 -4.70 12.00
C SER A 546 36.33 -5.92 12.84
N ARG A 547 35.78 -6.08 14.04
CA ARG A 547 36.08 -7.20 14.95
C ARG A 547 35.12 -8.38 14.78
N HIS A 548 33.90 -8.12 14.31
CA HIS A 548 32.85 -9.11 14.20
C HIS A 548 32.20 -9.05 12.81
N ALA A 549 32.62 -9.95 11.91
CA ALA A 549 32.16 -9.98 10.53
C ALA A 549 30.63 -10.12 10.38
N GLY A 550 29.95 -10.78 11.33
CA GLY A 550 28.48 -10.88 11.34
C GLY A 550 27.76 -9.53 11.42
N LEU A 551 28.39 -8.50 12.00
CA LEU A 551 27.85 -7.14 12.06
C LEU A 551 28.00 -6.38 10.73
N GLN A 552 28.68 -6.93 9.73
CA GLN A 552 28.83 -6.33 8.41
C GLN A 552 27.70 -6.72 7.45
N HIS A 553 26.64 -7.35 7.96
CA HIS A 553 25.47 -7.72 7.18
C HIS A 553 24.58 -6.48 6.90
N PRO A 554 23.98 -6.34 5.71
CA PRO A 554 23.18 -5.16 5.39
C PRO A 554 21.77 -5.17 6.00
N SER A 555 21.26 -6.28 6.54
CA SER A 555 19.93 -6.33 7.20
C SER A 555 19.99 -5.98 8.69
N THR A 556 19.08 -5.12 9.14
CA THR A 556 18.91 -4.66 10.53
C THR A 556 18.80 -5.83 11.50
N LEU A 557 17.87 -6.76 11.23
CA LEU A 557 17.57 -7.85 12.16
C LEU A 557 18.68 -8.90 12.18
N ALA A 558 19.35 -9.12 11.05
CA ALA A 558 20.54 -9.98 11.00
C ALA A 558 21.71 -9.40 11.82
N VAL A 559 21.91 -8.07 11.78
CA VAL A 559 22.91 -7.40 12.60
C VAL A 559 22.54 -7.47 14.08
N LEU A 560 21.26 -7.27 14.43
CA LEU A 560 20.79 -7.38 15.82
C LEU A 560 21.02 -8.79 16.37
N GLN A 561 20.76 -9.83 15.58
CA GLN A 561 21.09 -11.22 15.91
C GLN A 561 22.60 -11.40 16.10
N ALA A 562 23.42 -10.93 15.16
CA ALA A 562 24.87 -11.03 15.25
C ALA A 562 25.43 -10.29 16.48
N ALA A 563 24.87 -9.14 16.85
CA ALA A 563 25.23 -8.38 18.05
C ALA A 563 24.93 -9.16 19.33
N ARG A 564 23.83 -9.93 19.36
CA ARG A 564 23.54 -10.87 20.45
C ARG A 564 24.56 -11.99 20.51
N ASP A 565 24.91 -12.57 19.36
CA ASP A 565 25.84 -13.71 19.30
C ASP A 565 27.23 -13.39 19.84
N VAL A 566 27.66 -12.13 19.71
CA VAL A 566 28.94 -11.65 20.25
C VAL A 566 28.82 -10.97 21.62
N GLY A 567 27.63 -11.00 22.24
CA GLY A 567 27.40 -10.49 23.59
C GLY A 567 27.32 -8.97 23.73
N LEU A 568 27.17 -8.22 22.62
CA LEU A 568 26.94 -6.77 22.65
C LEU A 568 25.51 -6.42 23.08
N VAL A 569 24.57 -7.34 22.87
CA VAL A 569 23.15 -7.20 23.21
C VAL A 569 22.67 -8.47 23.91
N THR A 570 21.91 -8.33 25.00
CA THR A 570 21.33 -9.50 25.69
C THR A 570 20.18 -10.12 24.90
N PRO A 571 19.84 -11.42 25.07
CA PRO A 571 18.68 -12.04 24.42
C PRO A 571 17.36 -11.31 24.69
N LYS A 572 17.19 -10.75 25.90
CA LYS A 572 16.00 -9.96 26.26
C LYS A 572 15.93 -8.66 25.46
N GLN A 573 17.04 -7.94 25.33
CA GLN A 573 17.11 -6.71 24.52
C GLN A 573 16.88 -7.03 23.04
N GLN A 574 17.48 -8.09 22.51
CA GLN A 574 17.30 -8.52 21.13
C GLN A 574 15.81 -8.76 20.82
N SER A 575 15.11 -9.54 21.65
CA SER A 575 13.69 -9.82 21.45
C SER A 575 12.80 -8.57 21.58
N ALA A 576 13.10 -7.69 22.54
CA ALA A 576 12.34 -6.44 22.70
C ALA A 576 12.52 -5.49 21.51
N VAL A 577 13.76 -5.31 21.05
CA VAL A 577 14.09 -4.42 19.92
C VAL A 577 13.57 -4.98 18.59
N GLU A 578 13.65 -6.30 18.39
CA GLU A 578 13.06 -6.95 17.22
C GLU A 578 11.56 -6.69 17.13
N LYS A 579 10.83 -6.88 18.24
CA LYS A 579 9.38 -6.59 18.33
C LYS A 579 9.07 -5.12 18.03
N ALA A 580 9.81 -4.20 18.64
CA ALA A 580 9.62 -2.76 18.41
C ALA A 580 9.92 -2.37 16.95
N TYR A 581 11.00 -2.91 16.37
CA TYR A 581 11.36 -2.68 14.97
C TYR A 581 10.29 -3.21 14.02
N VAL A 582 9.85 -4.46 14.20
CA VAL A 582 8.78 -5.06 13.38
C VAL A 582 7.50 -4.23 13.50
N PHE A 583 7.07 -3.91 14.72
CA PHE A 583 5.88 -3.08 14.95
C PHE A 583 5.95 -1.72 14.23
N LEU A 584 7.07 -1.00 14.33
CA LEU A 584 7.25 0.29 13.67
C LEU A 584 7.25 0.16 12.13
N ARG A 585 7.82 -0.93 11.59
CA ARG A 585 7.81 -1.23 10.16
C ARG A 585 6.39 -1.49 9.65
N GLU A 586 5.61 -2.29 10.37
CA GLU A 586 4.23 -2.60 10.03
C GLU A 586 3.31 -1.37 10.15
N LEU A 587 3.52 -0.55 11.18
CA LEU A 587 2.83 0.74 11.33
C LEU A 587 3.11 1.66 10.14
N ILE A 588 4.37 1.80 9.73
CA ILE A 588 4.77 2.62 8.57
C ILE A 588 4.15 2.09 7.28
N ASP A 589 4.18 0.77 7.06
CA ASP A 589 3.54 0.16 5.89
C ASP A 589 2.03 0.45 5.87
N CYS A 590 1.35 0.32 7.01
CA CYS A 590 -0.07 0.66 7.15
C CYS A 590 -0.39 2.15 6.88
N LEU A 591 0.47 3.06 7.36
CA LEU A 591 0.33 4.50 7.09
C LEU A 591 0.50 4.81 5.60
N ARG A 592 1.48 4.18 4.95
CA ARG A 592 1.73 4.35 3.51
C ARG A 592 0.58 3.81 2.66
N MET A 593 0.01 2.66 3.03
CA MET A 593 -1.19 2.12 2.38
C MET A 593 -2.40 3.04 2.52
N ALA A 594 -2.60 3.62 3.70
CA ALA A 594 -3.70 4.55 3.96
C ALA A 594 -3.59 5.83 3.12
N ARG A 595 -2.38 6.38 3.02
CA ARG A 595 -2.10 7.69 2.38
C ARG A 595 -1.79 7.60 0.89
N GLY A 596 -1.40 6.42 0.43
CA GLY A 596 -0.97 6.15 -0.92
C GLY A 596 0.32 6.84 -1.37
N ASN A 597 1.19 7.21 -0.43
CA ASN A 597 2.52 7.76 -0.73
C ASN A 597 3.48 7.54 0.45
N ALA A 598 4.77 7.82 0.22
CA ALA A 598 5.84 7.62 1.21
C ALA A 598 6.09 8.82 2.16
N ARG A 599 5.43 9.97 1.95
CA ARG A 599 5.83 11.27 2.54
C ARG A 599 5.31 11.46 3.97
N ASP A 600 4.01 11.28 4.17
CA ASP A 600 3.41 11.50 5.48
C ASP A 600 3.43 10.19 6.29
N LEU A 601 4.14 10.21 7.42
CA LEU A 601 4.27 9.10 8.37
C LEU A 601 3.84 9.52 9.79
N THR A 602 3.05 10.60 9.89
CA THR A 602 2.46 11.02 11.15
C THR A 602 1.39 10.02 11.61
N VAL A 603 1.38 9.66 12.88
CA VAL A 603 0.35 8.81 13.47
C VAL A 603 -0.86 9.69 13.81
N PRO A 604 -2.10 9.28 13.44
CA PRO A 604 -3.32 10.00 13.81
C PRO A 604 -3.45 10.16 15.34
N ALA A 605 -4.26 11.13 15.77
CA ALA A 605 -4.53 11.32 17.20
C ALA A 605 -5.26 10.09 17.78
N SER A 606 -4.86 9.66 18.98
CA SER A 606 -5.52 8.55 19.68
C SER A 606 -7.02 8.81 19.84
N GLY A 607 -7.83 7.77 19.61
CA GLY A 607 -9.29 7.85 19.67
C GLY A 607 -9.96 8.49 18.45
N SER A 608 -9.21 9.03 17.49
CA SER A 608 -9.78 9.48 16.21
C SER A 608 -10.25 8.30 15.35
N HIS A 609 -11.15 8.57 14.40
CA HIS A 609 -11.58 7.58 13.41
C HIS A 609 -10.38 6.99 12.64
N ASP A 610 -9.45 7.84 12.19
CA ASP A 610 -8.26 7.41 11.46
C ASP A 610 -7.33 6.52 12.31
N TRP A 611 -7.27 6.74 13.63
CA TRP A 611 -6.57 5.85 14.57
C TRP A 611 -7.21 4.46 14.62
N GLN A 612 -8.53 4.40 14.75
CA GLN A 612 -9.26 3.12 14.79
C GLN A 612 -9.07 2.32 13.49
N GLN A 613 -9.11 3.00 12.35
CA GLN A 613 -8.84 2.40 11.06
C GLN A 613 -7.40 1.89 10.93
N LEU A 614 -6.44 2.68 11.41
CA LEU A 614 -5.03 2.28 11.40
C LEU A 614 -4.79 1.05 12.28
N SER A 615 -5.35 1.02 13.49
CA SER A 615 -5.31 -0.13 14.40
C SER A 615 -5.93 -1.38 13.76
N SER A 616 -7.12 -1.25 13.14
CA SER A 616 -7.76 -2.35 12.43
C SER A 616 -6.94 -2.85 11.23
N ARG A 617 -6.26 -1.95 10.51
CA ARG A 617 -5.37 -2.31 9.39
C ARG A 617 -4.15 -3.09 9.89
N MET A 618 -3.52 -2.66 10.98
CA MET A 618 -2.39 -3.38 11.57
C MET A 618 -2.79 -4.80 12.01
N ALA A 619 -3.94 -4.96 12.65
CA ALA A 619 -4.44 -6.27 13.06
C ALA A 619 -4.75 -7.18 11.84
N SER A 620 -5.46 -6.64 10.84
CA SER A 620 -5.96 -7.45 9.70
C SER A 620 -4.91 -7.81 8.65
N ILE A 621 -3.91 -6.95 8.45
CA ILE A 621 -2.81 -7.25 7.53
C ILE A 621 -1.79 -8.08 8.26
N HIS A 622 -1.21 -7.53 9.34
CA HIS A 622 0.02 -8.06 9.92
C HIS A 622 -0.17 -9.22 10.89
N ASP A 623 -1.40 -9.47 11.36
CA ASP A 623 -1.63 -10.29 12.55
C ASP A 623 -0.73 -9.82 13.70
N SER A 624 -0.58 -8.49 13.81
CA SER A 624 0.34 -7.88 14.76
C SER A 624 -0.06 -8.31 16.16
N SER A 625 0.84 -9.02 16.83
CA SER A 625 0.69 -9.39 18.24
C SER A 625 0.70 -8.19 19.19
N ILE A 626 1.10 -7.01 18.70
CA ILE A 626 1.22 -5.78 19.47
C ILE A 626 0.16 -4.78 18.97
N PRO A 627 -0.76 -4.32 19.84
CA PRO A 627 -1.79 -3.36 19.48
C PRO A 627 -1.19 -1.95 19.27
N LEU A 628 -1.86 -1.10 18.47
CA LEU A 628 -1.38 0.25 18.18
C LEU A 628 -1.25 1.12 19.45
N GLU A 629 -2.06 0.83 20.46
CA GLU A 629 -2.03 1.45 21.78
C GLU A 629 -0.67 1.28 22.50
N ALA A 630 0.11 0.25 22.14
CA ALA A 630 1.45 0.03 22.67
C ALA A 630 2.55 0.82 21.93
N LEU A 631 2.19 1.75 21.02
CA LEU A 631 3.15 2.55 20.25
C LEU A 631 4.21 3.22 21.14
N GLU A 632 3.79 3.89 22.21
CA GLU A 632 4.71 4.59 23.11
C GLU A 632 5.64 3.61 23.85
N GLU A 633 5.14 2.43 24.23
CA GLU A 633 5.96 1.38 24.83
C GLU A 633 7.04 0.90 23.86
N GLN A 634 6.67 0.63 22.59
CA GLN A 634 7.63 0.20 21.57
C GLN A 634 8.66 1.30 21.26
N MET A 635 8.23 2.56 21.18
CA MET A 635 9.14 3.69 21.02
C MET A 635 10.07 3.86 22.23
N SER A 636 9.60 3.57 23.44
CA SER A 636 10.43 3.57 24.65
C SER A 636 11.52 2.50 24.63
N VAL A 637 11.19 1.29 24.15
CA VAL A 637 12.18 0.21 23.95
C VAL A 637 13.29 0.68 23.01
N VAL A 638 12.96 1.37 21.92
CA VAL A 638 13.95 1.91 20.98
C VAL A 638 14.84 2.96 21.65
N ARG A 639 14.27 3.89 22.43
CA ARG A 639 15.04 4.91 23.16
C ARG A 639 15.99 4.32 24.19
N GLU A 640 15.54 3.32 24.94
CA GLU A 640 16.41 2.59 25.89
C GLU A 640 17.54 1.86 25.17
N PHE A 641 17.24 1.21 24.05
CA PHE A 641 18.23 0.53 23.25
C PHE A 641 19.27 1.50 22.65
N ALA A 642 18.83 2.62 22.09
CA ALA A 642 19.73 3.64 21.54
C ALA A 642 20.68 4.19 22.61
N ARG A 643 20.18 4.53 23.81
CA ARG A 643 21.03 4.94 24.95
C ARG A 643 22.01 3.86 25.38
N HIS A 644 21.58 2.60 25.39
CA HIS A 644 22.46 1.47 25.71
C HIS A 644 23.60 1.33 24.70
N VAL A 645 23.29 1.39 23.40
CA VAL A 645 24.30 1.30 22.33
C VAL A 645 25.26 2.47 22.40
N GLU A 646 24.77 3.70 22.60
CA GLU A 646 25.64 4.87 22.73
C GLU A 646 26.63 4.69 23.88
N ARG A 647 26.14 4.29 25.06
CA ARG A 647 26.99 4.01 26.21
C ARG A 647 28.03 2.93 25.90
N LEU A 648 27.62 1.82 25.29
CA LEU A 648 28.50 0.72 24.91
C LEU A 648 29.62 1.16 23.96
N CYS A 649 29.28 1.96 22.94
CA CYS A 649 30.24 2.50 21.99
C CYS A 649 31.22 3.48 22.64
N ARG A 650 30.75 4.34 23.55
CA ARG A 650 31.59 5.29 24.30
C ARG A 650 32.54 4.57 25.26
N GLU A 651 32.05 3.57 25.99
CA GLU A 651 32.86 2.72 26.88
C GLU A 651 33.94 1.93 26.09
N ASP A 652 33.62 1.43 24.90
CA ASP A 652 34.59 0.77 24.02
C ASP A 652 35.66 1.75 23.49
N PHE A 653 35.26 2.98 23.12
CA PHE A 653 36.19 4.02 22.71
C PHE A 653 37.15 4.39 23.85
N ALA A 654 36.62 4.69 25.03
CA ALA A 654 37.40 5.04 26.22
C ALA A 654 38.42 3.95 26.61
N ARG A 655 38.01 2.67 26.57
CA ARG A 655 38.93 1.55 26.81
C ARG A 655 40.06 1.46 25.79
N ARG A 656 39.83 1.86 24.54
CA ARG A 656 40.86 1.84 23.48
C ARG A 656 41.80 3.03 23.53
N THR A 657 41.32 4.20 23.97
CA THR A 657 42.12 5.44 24.02
C THR A 657 42.75 5.72 25.37
N GLY A 658 42.40 4.97 26.41
CA GLY A 658 42.90 5.18 27.77
C GLY A 658 42.37 6.46 28.43
N THR A 659 41.29 7.05 27.89
CA THR A 659 40.58 8.20 28.46
C THR A 659 39.53 7.70 29.45
N GLU A 660 39.52 8.19 30.70
CA GLU A 660 38.46 7.88 31.66
C GLU A 660 37.08 8.29 31.10
N THR A 661 36.08 7.42 31.22
CA THR A 661 34.69 7.76 30.89
C THR A 661 34.17 8.76 31.90
N ASP A 662 34.13 10.03 31.53
CA ASP A 662 33.51 11.07 32.35
C ASP A 662 31.99 10.83 32.35
N HIS A 663 31.50 10.13 33.38
CA HIS A 663 30.10 9.69 33.51
C HIS A 663 29.11 10.86 33.74
N ALA A 664 29.57 12.10 33.74
CA ALA A 664 28.82 13.29 34.08
C ALA A 664 28.54 14.19 32.87
N SER A 665 27.95 13.66 31.80
CA SER A 665 27.37 14.47 30.70
C SER A 665 26.39 13.64 29.85
N ILE A 666 25.38 13.05 30.50
CA ILE A 666 24.10 12.84 29.81
C ILE A 666 23.33 14.14 30.10
N PRO A 667 23.11 15.05 29.13
CA PRO A 667 22.13 16.08 29.34
C PRO A 667 20.78 15.36 29.47
N ASP A 668 20.19 15.40 30.66
CA ASP A 668 18.77 15.09 30.81
C ASP A 668 18.03 15.92 29.76
N LEU A 669 17.34 15.22 28.85
CA LEU A 669 16.34 15.86 27.99
C LEU A 669 15.45 16.71 28.91
N PRO A 670 15.19 17.99 28.58
CA PRO A 670 14.41 18.83 29.46
C PRO A 670 13.06 18.19 29.68
N GLN A 671 12.76 17.85 30.94
CA GLN A 671 11.41 17.50 31.36
C GLN A 671 10.51 18.66 30.94
N LYS A 672 9.68 18.44 29.92
CA LYS A 672 8.65 19.39 29.53
C LYS A 672 7.69 19.51 30.72
N ALA A 673 7.72 20.65 31.39
CA ALA A 673 6.57 21.13 32.15
C ALA A 673 5.37 21.22 31.19
N GLY A 674 4.27 20.53 31.51
CA GLY A 674 2.99 20.73 30.82
C GLY A 674 2.37 22.09 31.17
N PRO A 675 1.19 22.45 30.64
CA PRO A 675 0.38 21.80 29.61
C PRO A 675 0.64 22.32 28.18
#